data_AF-A0AA88KSY5-F1
#
_entry.id   AF-A0AA88KSY5-F1
#
_cell.length_a   1.000
_cell.length_b   1.000
_cell.length_c   1.000
_cell.angle_alpha   90.00
_cell.angle_beta   90.00
_cell.angle_gamma   90.00
#
_symmetry.space_group_name_H-M   'P 1'
#
loop_
_entity.id
_entity.type
_entity.pdbx_description
1 polymer ?
#
loop_
_entity_poly.entity_id
_entity_poly.type
_entity_poly.pdbx_seq_one_letter_code
_entity_poly.pdbx_strand_id
1 'polypeptide(L)'
;MFVQVNYSLWNFLFLNLFQQLRRVANFYFACVVIITVTIDSPVSPITTILPLVFVLGVTAVKQGWEDFLRHRGDNAVNFRKVKVVKDGEIKVVNCKDIKVGDIVRVENGEEFPCDMAIVSSSDLEGRCLVTTANLDGETNIKICCEYTKVILFLGMVWYIQPELEITASLVYQDMASFLVIYNYVIPISLYVTIELQKLVGTFFFEWDNQLYCSETGELPVCNTSDLNEELGQVEYLFSDKTGTLTENLMLFKEFFVEGKNYLEEEGVIYYNNETIEDLPPTVHDFVLAMALCHTVRAVQPCSAQKQSSLDVESGMQNEGYEMTSNDIEYEASSPDEKAFVEASRRMGTIFLGEKDEDYRVSVCGQTVNFKKLNILDFDSDRKCMTAVFLCPDGKIRVITKGAETAMLLKTADPTDSISSQVDLYAKKGLRTLIYGTKYLSSEEYKSLNNELKVASESLENREEKLRIIYGKFESNLTLMGVTAVEDKLQDGVGETLEALREAGIKVWILTGDKVETAENISQSCGHIKSFMQKIKLIGLTDKDECYQRLVQVRKMMLECPGFTWALIIDGATVATILQHHQVFFRDIAETIPSVVCCRMSPIQKSEIVKMAKSFRGKPVTAAIGDGANDVSMIQEAHVGLGVMGKEGRQAVRCSDFAFPRFRHLKRVLLVHGHWYYWRIAILVNYFFYKNVAFILPCSYYQFFSAYSTEALYTSWYLSLYNTMFTALPIFIFALFEQNHSSKRLMKEHSLYKNITKNKKLTWKSFAEWNIVGLWHSVVLFFGAYALFGDGASLQPDGMNWGDNAFGTLVFHTVVFIVLLKLLLESRYINALLALSIFLSILFFIGVAFGISSIYIEEETPKDMYWVYYVVIGNLNSWAFLFLALIACLIPDFLLVIWRNQKATLKRNVKDFSSQEIAKNESLVTLKEFCVGGIIYAEKDGIIYHENKTVRDLPQSVYEFLVAISLCHNVKAIDSIMDQNNRNGSTNDGFTNVGYDMTIGDTEYHASSLDEKILVEACKRMGIVFLGQQEDTLRISLKGETVYYKKLHMMSHGSDRNCMSCIFVCPDDTITVITRGTEPSLLDKCVNSNSSAASLTYSYSTNGLRPVIYGTKDLSQEEYETIFKEVKAVSENLEDDEKLRKLYEKLESNLRLIGIAALQDYFNADDIVAG
;
A
#
# COMPACT_ATOMS: atom_id res chain seq x y z
N MET A 1 20.55 16.08 28.56
CA MET A 1 20.18 14.74 29.06
C MET A 1 19.04 14.24 28.20
N PHE A 2 19.24 13.12 27.51
CA PHE A 2 18.26 12.57 26.56
C PHE A 2 17.27 11.65 27.30
N VAL A 3 15.97 11.76 27.03
CA VAL A 3 14.89 11.00 27.70
C VAL A 3 13.76 10.75 26.71
N GLN A 4 13.65 9.52 26.19
CA GLN A 4 12.48 9.01 25.43
C GLN A 4 11.50 8.21 26.30
N VAL A 5 11.84 8.05 27.58
CA VAL A 5 11.09 7.31 28.61
C VAL A 5 9.69 7.89 28.86
N ASN A 6 8.67 7.04 28.97
CA ASN A 6 7.29 7.46 29.26
C ASN A 6 7.01 7.63 30.76
N TYR A 7 7.77 6.95 31.63
CA TYR A 7 7.56 6.94 33.08
C TYR A 7 8.83 7.28 33.88
N SER A 8 8.70 8.04 34.96
CA SER A 8 9.75 8.11 35.98
C SER A 8 9.53 7.03 37.04
N LEU A 9 10.59 6.60 37.74
CA LEU A 9 10.51 5.62 38.85
C LEU A 9 9.43 5.98 39.90
N TRP A 10 9.21 7.28 40.14
CA TRP A 10 8.17 7.78 41.04
C TRP A 10 6.77 7.84 40.42
N ASN A 11 6.66 8.25 39.16
CA ASN A 11 5.36 8.44 38.49
C ASN A 11 4.81 7.13 37.90
N PHE A 12 5.64 6.10 37.75
CA PHE A 12 5.29 4.83 37.11
C PHE A 12 3.98 4.27 37.65
N LEU A 13 3.91 3.93 38.95
CA LEU A 13 2.74 3.27 39.55
C LEU A 13 1.42 4.02 39.28
N PHE A 14 1.39 5.33 39.53
CA PHE A 14 0.18 6.14 39.41
C PHE A 14 -0.24 6.37 37.95
N LEU A 15 0.72 6.71 37.07
CA LEU A 15 0.42 6.99 35.67
C LEU A 15 0.08 5.70 34.90
N ASN A 16 0.76 4.59 35.20
CA ASN A 16 0.52 3.28 34.63
C ASN A 16 -0.87 2.76 35.02
N LEU A 17 -1.22 2.79 36.31
CA LEU A 17 -2.55 2.40 36.79
C LEU A 17 -3.66 3.28 36.18
N PHE A 18 -3.46 4.60 36.09
CA PHE A 18 -4.43 5.49 35.44
C PHE A 18 -4.63 5.16 33.94
N GLN A 19 -3.55 4.91 33.20
CA GLN A 19 -3.65 4.51 31.78
C GLN A 19 -4.36 3.16 31.61
N GLN A 20 -4.09 2.19 32.49
CA GLN A 20 -4.77 0.89 32.47
C GLN A 20 -6.25 0.99 32.85
N LEU A 21 -6.61 1.78 33.87
CA LEU A 21 -8.00 1.99 34.28
C LEU A 21 -8.80 2.85 33.28
N ARG A 22 -8.16 3.61 32.40
CA ARG A 22 -8.83 4.30 31.27
C ARG A 22 -9.39 3.32 30.22
N ARG A 23 -8.99 2.04 30.22
CA ARG A 23 -9.56 1.01 29.35
C ARG A 23 -10.95 0.60 29.86
N VAL A 24 -11.98 0.69 29.02
CA VAL A 24 -13.41 0.51 29.41
C VAL A 24 -13.67 -0.76 30.22
N ALA A 25 -13.08 -1.90 29.85
CA ALA A 25 -13.25 -3.15 30.58
C ALA A 25 -12.56 -3.13 31.97
N ASN A 26 -11.36 -2.55 32.08
CA ASN A 26 -10.68 -2.41 33.36
C ASN A 26 -11.44 -1.44 34.30
N PHE A 27 -12.00 -0.37 33.75
CA PHE A 27 -12.92 0.51 34.48
C PHE A 27 -14.17 -0.25 34.95
N TYR A 28 -14.81 -1.00 34.05
CA TYR A 28 -15.96 -1.84 34.37
C TYR A 28 -15.65 -2.83 35.50
N PHE A 29 -14.55 -3.59 35.42
CA PHE A 29 -14.17 -4.53 36.49
C PHE A 29 -13.78 -3.82 37.79
N ALA A 30 -13.21 -2.62 37.75
CA ALA A 30 -13.01 -1.81 38.95
C ALA A 30 -14.35 -1.36 39.56
N CYS A 31 -15.33 -0.98 38.75
CA CYS A 31 -16.70 -0.72 39.20
C CYS A 31 -17.36 -1.98 39.78
N VAL A 32 -17.21 -3.15 39.15
CA VAL A 32 -17.71 -4.41 39.72
C VAL A 32 -17.03 -4.72 41.05
N VAL A 33 -15.71 -4.58 41.18
CA VAL A 33 -15.02 -4.75 42.47
C VAL A 33 -15.56 -3.79 43.53
N ILE A 34 -15.82 -2.53 43.19
CA ILE A 34 -16.46 -1.57 44.12
C ILE A 34 -17.86 -2.05 44.52
N ILE A 35 -18.67 -2.52 43.56
CA ILE A 35 -20.02 -3.05 43.80
C ILE A 35 -19.97 -4.30 44.72
N THR A 36 -19.16 -5.30 44.38
CA THR A 36 -18.99 -6.55 45.14
C THR A 36 -18.39 -6.32 46.54
N VAL A 37 -17.72 -5.18 46.79
CA VAL A 37 -17.21 -4.79 48.12
C VAL A 37 -18.17 -3.84 48.86
N THR A 38 -19.18 -3.27 48.20
CA THR A 38 -20.18 -2.38 48.84
C THR A 38 -21.54 -3.03 49.06
N ILE A 39 -21.78 -4.22 48.51
CA ILE A 39 -23.06 -4.94 48.55
C ILE A 39 -22.82 -6.40 48.96
N ASP A 40 -23.68 -6.92 49.84
CA ASP A 40 -23.76 -8.35 50.15
C ASP A 40 -24.20 -9.11 48.89
N SER A 41 -23.23 -9.73 48.20
CA SER A 41 -23.42 -10.39 46.91
C SER A 41 -23.15 -11.90 47.00
N PRO A 42 -23.78 -12.74 46.16
CA PRO A 42 -23.70 -14.21 46.26
C PRO A 42 -22.34 -14.82 45.85
N VAL A 43 -21.36 -14.01 45.45
CA VAL A 43 -20.02 -14.47 45.05
C VAL A 43 -18.96 -13.73 45.86
N SER A 44 -18.01 -14.46 46.46
CA SER A 44 -16.95 -13.86 47.30
C SER A 44 -16.15 -12.80 46.53
N PRO A 45 -15.90 -11.59 47.09
CA PRO A 45 -15.16 -10.52 46.43
C PRO A 45 -13.78 -10.92 45.90
N ILE A 46 -13.14 -11.88 46.58
CA ILE A 46 -11.83 -12.44 46.20
C ILE A 46 -11.84 -12.97 44.76
N THR A 47 -12.96 -13.54 44.30
CA THR A 47 -13.12 -14.11 42.95
C THR A 47 -13.02 -13.08 41.82
N THR A 48 -13.25 -11.80 42.10
CA THR A 48 -13.16 -10.71 41.11
C THR A 48 -11.94 -9.82 41.38
N ILE A 49 -11.58 -9.60 42.64
CA ILE A 49 -10.36 -8.86 43.04
C ILE A 49 -9.10 -9.59 42.57
N LEU A 50 -8.96 -10.89 42.82
CA LEU A 50 -7.73 -11.64 42.52
C LEU A 50 -7.40 -11.65 41.02
N PRO A 51 -8.35 -11.94 40.10
CA PRO A 51 -8.09 -11.79 38.66
C PRO A 51 -7.74 -10.36 38.25
N LEU A 52 -8.43 -9.34 38.77
CA LEU A 52 -8.16 -7.94 38.39
C LEU A 52 -6.76 -7.47 38.84
N VAL A 53 -6.36 -7.80 40.08
CA VAL A 53 -5.01 -7.49 40.59
C VAL A 53 -3.94 -8.22 39.79
N PHE A 54 -4.17 -9.49 39.41
CA PHE A 54 -3.27 -10.23 38.53
C PHE A 54 -3.15 -9.59 37.14
N VAL A 55 -4.27 -9.17 36.54
CA VAL A 55 -4.31 -8.49 35.23
C VAL A 55 -3.49 -7.21 35.23
N LEU A 56 -3.75 -6.32 36.19
CA LEU A 56 -3.07 -5.03 36.30
C LEU A 56 -1.59 -5.24 36.64
N GLY A 57 -1.27 -6.20 37.51
CA GLY A 57 0.10 -6.58 37.88
C GLY A 57 0.92 -7.08 36.70
N VAL A 58 0.42 -8.03 35.91
CA VAL A 58 1.13 -8.55 34.72
C VAL A 58 1.31 -7.47 33.66
N THR A 59 0.29 -6.64 33.43
CA THR A 59 0.36 -5.52 32.47
C THR A 59 1.37 -4.46 32.93
N ALA A 60 1.42 -4.15 34.23
CA ALA A 60 2.42 -3.24 34.80
C ALA A 60 3.84 -3.82 34.70
N VAL A 61 4.05 -5.12 34.95
CA VAL A 61 5.37 -5.76 34.80
C VAL A 61 5.86 -5.72 33.35
N LYS A 62 4.99 -6.00 32.36
CA LYS A 62 5.30 -5.81 30.93
C LYS A 62 5.75 -4.36 30.66
N GLN A 63 4.89 -3.39 30.99
CA GLN A 63 5.12 -1.99 30.64
C GLN A 63 6.33 -1.38 31.36
N GLY A 64 6.63 -1.84 32.59
CA GLY A 64 7.84 -1.48 33.32
C GLY A 64 9.10 -2.10 32.74
N TRP A 65 9.03 -3.31 32.16
CA TRP A 65 10.15 -3.93 31.45
C TRP A 65 10.45 -3.22 30.12
N GLU A 66 9.41 -2.92 29.33
CA GLU A 66 9.54 -2.16 28.08
C GLU A 66 10.12 -0.75 28.32
N ASP A 67 9.65 -0.05 29.35
CA ASP A 67 10.19 1.26 29.75
C ASP A 67 11.62 1.15 30.33
N PHE A 68 11.96 0.09 31.07
CA PHE A 68 13.33 -0.19 31.52
C PHE A 68 14.31 -0.44 30.36
N LEU A 69 13.87 -1.10 29.28
CA LEU A 69 14.69 -1.22 28.06
C LEU A 69 14.93 0.15 27.41
N ARG A 70 13.94 1.06 27.43
CA ARG A 70 14.10 2.46 26.99
C ARG A 70 15.07 3.23 27.89
N HIS A 71 14.95 3.13 29.22
CA HIS A 71 15.95 3.65 30.17
C HIS A 71 17.35 3.14 29.85
N ARG A 72 17.52 1.86 29.49
CA ARG A 72 18.83 1.30 29.13
C ARG A 72 19.39 1.89 27.82
N GLY A 73 18.52 2.12 26.83
CA GLY A 73 18.87 2.82 25.58
C GLY A 73 19.29 4.28 25.83
N ASP A 74 18.48 5.04 26.55
CA ASP A 74 18.77 6.43 26.93
C ASP A 74 20.05 6.53 27.76
N ASN A 75 20.29 5.59 28.68
CA ASN A 75 21.54 5.54 29.43
C ASN A 75 22.75 5.31 28.53
N ALA A 76 22.67 4.46 27.50
CA ALA A 76 23.77 4.26 26.56
C ALA A 76 24.16 5.56 25.82
N VAL A 77 23.19 6.41 25.49
CA VAL A 77 23.43 7.76 24.93
C VAL A 77 24.00 8.70 25.99
N ASN A 78 23.34 8.82 27.15
CA ASN A 78 23.73 9.73 28.24
C ASN A 78 25.11 9.41 28.85
N PHE A 79 25.58 8.16 28.77
CA PHE A 79 26.91 7.72 29.22
C PHE A 79 28.00 7.72 28.11
N ARG A 80 27.69 8.14 26.87
CA ARG A 80 28.69 8.37 25.82
C ARG A 80 29.82 9.26 26.35
N LYS A 81 31.08 8.93 26.03
CA LYS A 81 32.24 9.77 26.38
C LYS A 81 32.35 10.98 25.47
N VAL A 82 32.71 12.13 26.07
CA VAL A 82 32.85 13.43 25.41
C VAL A 82 34.07 14.15 25.96
N LYS A 83 34.82 14.86 25.12
CA LYS A 83 36.03 15.61 25.50
C LYS A 83 35.62 17.05 25.85
N VAL A 84 35.92 17.51 27.06
CA VAL A 84 35.55 18.84 27.56
C VAL A 84 36.77 19.52 28.19
N VAL A 85 37.03 20.76 27.81
CA VAL A 85 38.13 21.57 28.35
C VAL A 85 37.72 22.15 29.69
N LYS A 86 38.44 21.79 30.76
CA LYS A 86 38.27 22.37 32.11
C LYS A 86 39.64 22.66 32.71
N ASP A 87 39.79 23.84 33.30
CA ASP A 87 41.04 24.30 33.93
C ASP A 87 42.24 24.39 32.96
N GLY A 88 41.98 24.49 31.66
CA GLY A 88 42.98 24.49 30.59
C GLY A 88 43.34 23.11 30.02
N GLU A 89 42.85 22.02 30.61
CA GLU A 89 43.13 20.64 30.18
C GLU A 89 41.91 19.99 29.52
N ILE A 90 42.14 19.07 28.57
CA ILE A 90 41.08 18.27 27.95
C ILE A 90 40.76 17.09 28.88
N LYS A 91 39.57 17.09 29.49
CA LYS A 91 39.09 16.05 30.41
C LYS A 91 37.93 15.28 29.78
N VAL A 92 37.93 13.96 29.87
CA VAL A 92 36.89 13.10 29.28
C VAL A 92 35.76 12.90 30.30
N VAL A 93 34.57 13.41 29.98
CA VAL A 93 33.35 13.30 30.80
C VAL A 93 32.29 12.43 30.10
N ASN A 94 31.15 12.19 30.76
CA ASN A 94 29.99 11.59 30.09
C ASN A 94 29.09 12.68 29.50
N CYS A 95 28.35 12.37 28.44
CA CYS A 95 27.43 13.29 27.76
C CYS A 95 26.43 13.97 28.71
N LYS A 96 25.91 13.24 29.71
CA LYS A 96 25.00 13.78 30.74
C LYS A 96 25.63 14.80 31.70
N ASP A 97 26.97 14.81 31.83
CA ASP A 97 27.69 15.62 32.83
C ASP A 97 28.17 16.97 32.25
N ILE A 98 27.93 17.21 30.96
CA ILE A 98 28.14 18.49 30.28
C ILE A 98 27.17 19.52 30.84
N LYS A 99 27.67 20.73 31.11
CA LYS A 99 26.88 21.88 31.58
C LYS A 99 26.91 23.03 30.58
N VAL A 100 25.87 23.85 30.58
CA VAL A 100 25.84 25.09 29.80
C VAL A 100 27.03 25.96 30.20
N GLY A 101 27.89 26.30 29.22
CA GLY A 101 29.15 27.03 29.44
C GLY A 101 30.41 26.17 29.48
N ASP A 102 30.31 24.83 29.47
CA ASP A 102 31.45 23.95 29.26
C ASP A 102 31.97 24.05 27.81
N ILE A 103 33.29 24.16 27.62
CA ILE A 103 33.92 24.17 26.28
C ILE A 103 34.13 22.72 25.83
N VAL A 104 33.40 22.28 24.82
CA VAL A 104 33.46 20.90 24.30
C VAL A 104 34.37 20.82 23.07
N ARG A 105 35.13 19.73 22.94
CA ARG A 105 35.87 19.37 21.72
C ARG A 105 35.23 18.14 21.09
N VAL A 106 34.87 18.27 19.82
CA VAL A 106 34.34 17.20 18.95
C VAL A 106 35.37 16.94 17.86
N GLU A 107 35.64 15.68 17.53
CA GLU A 107 36.55 15.28 16.45
C GLU A 107 35.78 14.67 15.26
N ASN A 108 36.42 14.53 14.10
CA ASN A 108 35.74 14.06 12.89
C ASN A 108 35.11 12.67 13.11
N GLY A 109 33.86 12.49 12.70
CA GLY A 109 33.07 11.27 12.94
C GLY A 109 32.45 11.14 14.34
N GLU A 110 32.66 12.09 15.27
CA GLU A 110 31.94 12.11 16.56
C GLU A 110 30.59 12.86 16.43
N GLU A 111 29.48 12.22 16.82
CA GLU A 111 28.17 12.89 16.89
C GLU A 111 28.15 13.97 17.98
N PHE A 112 27.46 15.09 17.71
CA PHE A 112 27.29 16.19 18.64
C PHE A 112 26.50 15.75 19.90
N PRO A 113 27.01 16.01 21.12
CA PRO A 113 26.41 15.51 22.36
C PRO A 113 25.23 16.35 22.87
N CYS A 114 25.15 17.60 22.45
CA CYS A 114 24.12 18.59 22.79
C CYS A 114 24.24 19.81 21.87
N ASP A 115 23.28 20.73 21.94
CA ASP A 115 23.36 22.05 21.32
C ASP A 115 24.58 22.82 21.86
N MET A 116 25.38 23.41 20.96
CA MET A 116 26.63 24.10 21.31
C MET A 116 26.89 25.29 20.40
N ALA A 117 27.54 26.32 20.94
CA ALA A 117 28.09 27.43 20.15
C ALA A 117 29.52 27.08 19.70
N ILE A 118 29.82 27.27 18.41
CA ILE A 118 31.16 27.06 17.86
C ILE A 118 32.07 28.20 18.34
N VAL A 119 33.13 27.86 19.08
CA VAL A 119 34.12 28.82 19.59
C VAL A 119 35.36 28.91 18.69
N SER A 120 35.73 27.79 18.06
CA SER A 120 36.82 27.69 17.09
C SER A 120 36.64 26.43 16.25
N SER A 121 37.26 26.38 15.08
CA SER A 121 37.26 25.25 14.14
C SER A 121 38.68 24.87 13.77
N SER A 122 38.87 23.71 13.12
CA SER A 122 40.10 23.40 12.40
C SER A 122 40.19 24.14 11.04
N ASP A 123 39.09 24.71 10.54
CA ASP A 123 39.09 25.65 9.41
C ASP A 123 39.47 27.07 9.87
N LEU A 124 40.33 27.74 9.09
CA LEU A 124 40.90 29.06 9.39
C LEU A 124 39.85 30.19 9.39
N GLU A 125 38.72 30.00 8.73
CA GLU A 125 37.59 30.95 8.73
C GLU A 125 36.55 30.65 9.83
N GLY A 126 36.84 29.74 10.77
CA GLY A 126 35.98 29.45 11.92
C GLY A 126 34.69 28.68 11.59
N ARG A 127 34.48 28.29 10.34
CA ARG A 127 33.32 27.50 9.88
C ARG A 127 33.42 26.06 10.40
N CYS A 128 32.28 25.49 10.77
CA CYS A 128 32.13 24.06 11.03
C CYS A 128 31.00 23.53 10.14
N LEU A 129 31.25 22.48 9.38
CA LEU A 129 30.26 21.81 8.55
C LEU A 129 29.57 20.73 9.40
N VAL A 130 28.26 20.87 9.60
CA VAL A 130 27.44 19.97 10.44
C VAL A 130 26.35 19.35 9.58
N THR A 131 26.28 18.02 9.53
CA THR A 131 25.30 17.27 8.76
C THR A 131 23.98 17.12 9.52
N THR A 132 23.01 18.01 9.30
CA THR A 132 21.66 17.93 9.92
C THR A 132 20.66 17.01 9.22
N ALA A 133 21.15 16.12 8.34
CA ALA A 133 20.44 14.92 7.89
C ALA A 133 19.94 14.01 9.04
N ASN A 134 20.45 14.25 10.25
CA ASN A 134 20.02 13.63 11.51
C ASN A 134 18.96 14.44 12.31
N LEU A 135 18.38 15.51 11.75
CA LEU A 135 17.42 16.40 12.42
C LEU A 135 16.29 16.90 11.50
N ASP A 136 16.62 17.46 10.33
CA ASP A 136 15.67 18.23 9.49
C ASP A 136 15.72 17.91 7.99
N GLY A 137 16.67 17.09 7.53
CA GLY A 137 16.72 16.53 6.17
C GLY A 137 17.15 17.49 5.07
N GLU A 138 17.26 18.77 5.39
CA GLU A 138 18.18 19.69 4.73
C GLU A 138 19.53 19.64 5.48
N THR A 139 20.52 20.42 5.03
CA THR A 139 21.89 20.42 5.60
C THR A 139 22.18 21.64 6.48
N ASN A 140 21.17 22.27 7.10
CA ASN A 140 21.29 23.52 7.88
C ASN A 140 20.42 23.54 9.17
N ILE A 141 20.94 24.15 10.26
CA ILE A 141 20.63 23.82 11.68
C ILE A 141 19.68 24.83 12.42
N LYS A 142 18.59 24.41 13.13
CA LYS A 142 17.66 25.25 14.00
C LYS A 142 17.02 24.54 15.25
N ILE A 143 16.25 25.25 16.14
CA ILE A 143 15.90 24.99 17.61
C ILE A 143 14.53 25.68 18.02
N CYS A 144 13.68 25.46 19.08
CA CYS A 144 13.33 24.42 20.13
C CYS A 144 12.00 24.82 20.94
N CYS A 145 11.62 24.24 22.12
CA CYS A 145 10.18 24.00 22.58
C CYS A 145 9.62 24.44 24.01
N GLU A 146 8.86 23.57 24.76
CA GLU A 146 7.61 23.80 25.59
C GLU A 146 7.52 23.05 27.00
N TYR A 147 6.39 22.91 27.76
CA TYR A 147 6.16 22.04 29.00
C TYR A 147 4.67 21.83 29.51
N THR A 148 4.37 20.99 30.57
CA THR A 148 3.03 20.34 30.90
C THR A 148 2.72 19.89 32.40
N LYS A 149 1.49 19.33 32.72
CA LYS A 149 0.92 18.56 33.94
C LYS A 149 0.02 19.35 34.98
N VAL A 150 -0.77 18.84 35.98
CA VAL A 150 -0.83 17.54 36.79
C VAL A 150 -2.24 16.94 37.28
N ILE A 151 -2.56 16.67 38.59
CA ILE A 151 -3.41 15.48 39.12
C ILE A 151 -4.01 15.65 40.60
N LEU A 152 -4.90 14.93 41.39
CA LEU A 152 -5.82 13.69 41.51
C LEU A 152 -7.02 13.98 42.55
N PHE A 153 -7.77 13.20 43.42
CA PHE A 153 -8.06 11.81 44.02
C PHE A 153 -9.37 11.88 44.95
N LEU A 154 -10.02 10.99 45.79
CA LEU A 154 -10.27 9.52 46.12
C LEU A 154 -11.38 9.35 47.28
N GLY A 155 -12.10 8.20 47.54
CA GLY A 155 -12.90 7.88 48.80
C GLY A 155 -14.02 6.76 48.79
N MET A 156 -14.37 6.03 49.89
CA MET A 156 -15.29 4.81 49.93
C MET A 156 -15.85 4.36 51.36
N VAL A 157 -16.65 3.25 51.46
CA VAL A 157 -17.04 2.37 52.65
C VAL A 157 -18.29 2.81 53.50
N TRP A 158 -19.21 2.04 54.17
CA TRP A 158 -19.67 0.61 54.44
C TRP A 158 -20.77 0.68 55.60
N TYR A 159 -21.79 -0.14 56.01
CA TYR A 159 -22.61 -1.41 55.77
C TYR A 159 -23.90 -1.37 56.70
N ILE A 160 -24.90 -2.28 56.95
CA ILE A 160 -25.37 -3.67 56.57
C ILE A 160 -26.93 -3.87 56.82
N GLN A 161 -27.46 -4.98 57.40
CA GLN A 161 -28.87 -5.51 57.43
C GLN A 161 -29.42 -5.95 58.84
N PRO A 162 -30.71 -6.36 59.08
CA PRO A 162 -31.77 -6.84 58.16
C PRO A 162 -33.21 -6.26 58.35
N GLU A 163 -34.22 -6.95 57.77
CA GLU A 163 -35.67 -6.68 57.66
C GLU A 163 -36.04 -5.50 56.74
N LEU A 164 -36.74 -5.81 55.63
CA LEU A 164 -37.02 -4.86 54.54
C LEU A 164 -38.44 -5.02 53.96
N GLU A 165 -39.23 -3.95 54.09
CA GLU A 165 -40.33 -3.67 53.16
C GLU A 165 -39.75 -3.42 51.75
N ILE A 166 -40.54 -3.66 50.69
CA ILE A 166 -40.07 -3.54 49.29
C ILE A 166 -39.65 -2.09 48.99
N THR A 167 -38.34 -1.85 49.05
CA THR A 167 -37.71 -0.53 49.01
C THR A 167 -36.80 -0.43 47.79
N ALA A 168 -36.68 0.77 47.18
CA ALA A 168 -35.85 0.97 45.99
C ALA A 168 -34.37 0.55 46.17
N SER A 169 -33.84 0.59 47.40
CA SER A 169 -32.50 0.09 47.73
C SER A 169 -32.35 -1.43 47.58
N LEU A 170 -33.41 -2.20 47.85
CA LEU A 170 -33.42 -3.65 47.69
C LEU A 170 -33.44 -4.00 46.19
N VAL A 171 -34.29 -3.34 45.40
CA VAL A 171 -34.33 -3.50 43.93
C VAL A 171 -32.97 -3.15 43.29
N TYR A 172 -32.27 -2.15 43.81
CA TYR A 172 -30.90 -1.84 43.40
C TYR A 172 -29.89 -2.92 43.81
N GLN A 173 -29.99 -3.47 45.03
CA GLN A 173 -29.16 -4.58 45.50
C GLN A 173 -29.37 -5.83 44.63
N ASP A 174 -30.61 -6.20 44.31
CA ASP A 174 -30.92 -7.35 43.44
C ASP A 174 -30.34 -7.15 42.03
N MET A 175 -30.56 -5.98 41.42
CA MET A 175 -29.98 -5.64 40.11
C MET A 175 -28.44 -5.68 40.11
N ALA A 176 -27.81 -5.24 41.20
CA ALA A 176 -26.36 -5.27 41.35
C ALA A 176 -25.83 -6.70 41.56
N SER A 177 -26.53 -7.55 42.31
CA SER A 177 -26.20 -8.98 42.46
C SER A 177 -26.27 -9.73 41.12
N PHE A 178 -27.29 -9.47 40.29
CA PHE A 178 -27.32 -10.00 38.92
C PHE A 178 -26.13 -9.51 38.07
N LEU A 179 -25.73 -8.25 38.21
CA LEU A 179 -24.56 -7.70 37.52
C LEU A 179 -23.24 -8.38 37.97
N VAL A 180 -23.10 -8.71 39.25
CA VAL A 180 -21.95 -9.48 39.78
C VAL A 180 -21.91 -10.90 39.22
N ILE A 181 -23.06 -11.59 39.10
CA ILE A 181 -23.12 -12.95 38.51
C ILE A 181 -22.81 -12.92 37.01
N TYR A 182 -23.42 -12.01 36.27
CA TYR A 182 -23.22 -11.91 34.82
C TYR A 182 -21.91 -11.20 34.43
N ASN A 183 -21.12 -10.74 35.40
CA ASN A 183 -19.77 -10.19 35.20
C ASN A 183 -18.89 -11.10 34.30
N TYR A 184 -18.98 -12.42 34.49
CA TYR A 184 -18.21 -13.41 33.74
C TYR A 184 -18.59 -13.53 32.25
N VAL A 185 -19.63 -12.83 31.77
CA VAL A 185 -19.87 -12.62 30.31
C VAL A 185 -18.69 -11.87 29.68
N ILE A 186 -18.11 -10.90 30.40
CA ILE A 186 -16.98 -10.11 29.91
C ILE A 186 -15.67 -10.77 30.38
N PRO A 187 -14.79 -11.21 29.46
CA PRO A 187 -13.61 -11.99 29.84
C PRO A 187 -12.48 -11.13 30.43
N ILE A 188 -12.37 -11.10 31.76
CA ILE A 188 -11.25 -10.44 32.49
C ILE A 188 -9.88 -10.85 31.92
N SER A 189 -9.66 -12.16 31.72
CA SER A 189 -8.37 -12.69 31.26
C SER A 189 -8.09 -12.52 29.75
N LEU A 190 -9.04 -12.00 28.95
CA LEU A 190 -8.80 -11.73 27.53
C LEU A 190 -7.66 -10.71 27.34
N TYR A 191 -7.68 -9.61 28.09
CA TYR A 191 -6.66 -8.57 27.96
C TYR A 191 -5.26 -9.10 28.25
N VAL A 192 -5.06 -9.80 29.38
CA VAL A 192 -3.76 -10.42 29.72
C VAL A 192 -3.33 -11.41 28.64
N THR A 193 -4.26 -12.22 28.12
CA THR A 193 -3.93 -13.22 27.10
C THR A 193 -3.50 -12.56 25.79
N ILE A 194 -4.13 -11.45 25.38
CA ILE A 194 -3.68 -10.65 24.23
C ILE A 194 -2.31 -10.01 24.52
N GLU A 195 -2.14 -9.34 25.66
CA GLU A 195 -0.89 -8.63 26.02
C GLU A 195 0.31 -9.59 26.07
N LEU A 196 0.14 -10.79 26.63
CA LEU A 196 1.16 -11.84 26.63
C LEU A 196 1.38 -12.48 25.25
N GLN A 197 0.31 -12.68 24.47
CA GLN A 197 0.41 -13.23 23.11
C GLN A 197 1.17 -12.26 22.19
N LYS A 198 0.95 -10.96 22.36
CA LYS A 198 1.70 -9.88 21.69
C LYS A 198 3.17 -9.86 22.10
N LEU A 199 3.45 -9.89 23.40
CA LEU A 199 4.81 -9.88 23.95
C LEU A 199 5.64 -11.10 23.50
N VAL A 200 5.06 -12.31 23.49
CA VAL A 200 5.77 -13.49 22.94
C VAL A 200 5.79 -13.45 21.40
N GLY A 201 4.81 -12.80 20.79
CA GLY A 201 4.76 -12.53 19.35
C GLY A 201 5.96 -11.75 18.83
N THR A 202 6.49 -10.77 19.57
CA THR A 202 7.68 -10.02 19.15
C THR A 202 8.94 -10.88 19.16
N PHE A 203 9.11 -11.79 20.12
CA PHE A 203 10.25 -12.73 20.10
C PHE A 203 10.22 -13.64 18.86
N PHE A 204 9.03 -14.03 18.34
CA PHE A 204 8.93 -14.75 17.06
C PHE A 204 9.28 -13.90 15.83
N PHE A 205 9.29 -12.56 15.94
CA PHE A 205 9.82 -11.66 14.92
C PHE A 205 11.35 -11.61 14.98
N GLU A 206 11.90 -11.42 16.20
CA GLU A 206 13.34 -11.29 16.45
C GLU A 206 14.12 -12.58 16.18
N TRP A 207 13.51 -13.76 16.41
CA TRP A 207 14.11 -15.08 16.15
C TRP A 207 13.96 -15.58 14.70
N ASP A 208 13.45 -14.75 13.78
CA ASP A 208 13.21 -15.18 12.40
C ASP A 208 14.46 -15.05 11.53
N ASN A 209 15.20 -16.15 11.42
CA ASN A 209 16.43 -16.25 10.60
C ASN A 209 16.26 -15.86 9.11
N GLN A 210 15.04 -15.70 8.58
CA GLN A 210 14.81 -15.17 7.22
C GLN A 210 14.70 -13.63 7.14
N LEU A 211 14.83 -12.94 8.27
CA LEU A 211 14.95 -11.47 8.36
C LEU A 211 16.39 -11.04 8.73
N TYR A 212 17.26 -11.99 9.06
CA TYR A 212 18.69 -11.78 9.31
C TYR A 212 19.42 -11.38 8.02
N CYS A 213 20.35 -10.44 8.11
CA CYS A 213 21.22 -10.07 6.98
C CYS A 213 22.66 -10.52 7.23
N SER A 214 23.16 -11.44 6.40
CA SER A 214 24.55 -11.91 6.44
C SER A 214 25.57 -10.86 5.99
N GLU A 215 25.14 -9.80 5.29
CA GLU A 215 26.00 -8.72 4.83
C GLU A 215 26.31 -7.71 5.94
N THR A 216 25.29 -7.32 6.73
CA THR A 216 25.47 -6.37 7.86
C THR A 216 25.69 -7.08 9.20
N GLY A 217 25.38 -8.37 9.29
CA GLY A 217 25.43 -9.15 10.53
C GLY A 217 24.26 -8.89 11.49
N GLU A 218 23.22 -8.18 11.06
CA GLU A 218 22.14 -7.69 11.92
C GLU A 218 20.87 -8.56 11.88
N LEU A 219 20.18 -8.58 13.03
CA LEU A 219 18.88 -9.20 13.24
C LEU A 219 17.75 -8.14 13.19
N PRO A 220 16.51 -8.52 12.89
CA PRO A 220 15.35 -7.65 13.12
C PRO A 220 15.18 -7.29 14.61
N VAL A 221 14.56 -6.14 14.88
CA VAL A 221 14.32 -5.59 16.23
C VAL A 221 12.87 -5.13 16.36
N CYS A 222 12.26 -5.31 17.54
CA CYS A 222 10.89 -4.93 17.83
C CYS A 222 10.81 -3.94 19.02
N ASN A 223 10.56 -2.65 18.74
CA ASN A 223 10.57 -1.58 19.76
C ASN A 223 9.22 -1.40 20.49
N THR A 224 8.16 -1.99 19.96
CA THR A 224 6.82 -2.08 20.55
C THR A 224 6.31 -3.51 20.46
N SER A 225 5.47 -3.94 21.40
CA SER A 225 4.72 -5.20 21.26
C SER A 225 3.25 -4.99 20.88
N ASP A 226 2.74 -3.76 20.95
CA ASP A 226 1.30 -3.48 20.91
C ASP A 226 0.68 -3.50 19.51
N LEU A 227 1.47 -3.48 18.42
CA LEU A 227 0.98 -3.25 17.04
C LEU A 227 1.10 -4.47 16.09
N ASN A 228 1.37 -5.67 16.64
CA ASN A 228 1.63 -6.87 15.85
C ASN A 228 0.50 -7.23 14.85
N GLU A 229 -0.78 -7.02 15.19
CA GLU A 229 -1.90 -7.29 14.29
C GLU A 229 -2.06 -6.27 13.15
N GLU A 230 -1.59 -5.03 13.33
CA GLU A 230 -1.78 -3.95 12.34
C GLU A 230 -0.89 -4.14 11.10
N LEU A 231 0.25 -4.84 11.26
CA LEU A 231 1.04 -5.40 10.14
C LEU A 231 0.19 -6.26 9.18
N GLY A 232 -0.89 -6.87 9.69
CA GLY A 232 -1.85 -7.66 8.90
C GLY A 232 -2.98 -6.85 8.27
N GLN A 233 -3.05 -5.53 8.48
CA GLN A 233 -4.14 -4.65 8.04
C GLN A 233 -3.72 -3.48 7.15
N VAL A 234 -2.41 -3.24 6.97
CA VAL A 234 -1.85 -2.18 6.12
C VAL A 234 -2.50 -2.17 4.73
N GLU A 235 -3.09 -1.04 4.34
CA GLU A 235 -3.61 -0.82 2.97
C GLU A 235 -2.77 0.19 2.18
N TYR A 236 -2.08 1.10 2.86
CA TYR A 236 -1.15 2.07 2.27
C TYR A 236 0.22 2.01 2.94
N LEU A 237 1.28 2.00 2.13
CA LEU A 237 2.67 2.06 2.56
C LEU A 237 3.30 3.35 2.00
N PHE A 238 3.86 4.19 2.87
CA PHE A 238 4.66 5.35 2.51
C PHE A 238 6.13 5.00 2.64
N SER A 239 6.94 5.23 1.59
CA SER A 239 8.37 4.92 1.58
C SER A 239 9.17 6.16 1.24
N ASP A 240 10.30 6.40 1.92
CA ASP A 240 11.35 7.22 1.31
C ASP A 240 12.04 6.47 0.15
N LYS A 241 12.91 7.16 -0.57
CA LYS A 241 13.66 6.74 -1.75
C LYS A 241 15.14 6.52 -1.44
N THR A 242 15.78 7.44 -0.72
CA THR A 242 17.21 7.43 -0.41
C THR A 242 17.46 6.57 0.82
N GLY A 243 18.48 5.72 0.81
CA GLY A 243 18.79 4.80 1.91
C GLY A 243 17.81 3.62 2.07
N THR A 244 16.53 3.84 1.78
CA THR A 244 15.44 2.87 1.92
C THR A 244 15.13 2.09 0.63
N LEU A 245 15.03 2.74 -0.54
CA LEU A 245 14.89 2.05 -1.84
C LEU A 245 16.23 1.92 -2.57
N THR A 246 17.15 2.87 -2.41
CA THR A 246 18.53 2.79 -2.92
C THR A 246 19.52 2.49 -1.80
N GLU A 247 20.70 1.99 -2.14
CA GLU A 247 21.80 1.74 -1.18
C GLU A 247 22.61 3.02 -0.84
N ASN A 248 22.16 4.18 -1.35
CA ASN A 248 22.93 5.43 -1.45
C ASN A 248 24.37 5.20 -1.99
N LEU A 249 24.46 4.34 -3.01
CA LEU A 249 25.70 3.98 -3.69
C LEU A 249 25.60 4.40 -5.15
N MET A 250 26.35 5.46 -5.50
CA MET A 250 26.44 5.96 -6.87
C MET A 250 27.50 5.18 -7.63
N LEU A 251 27.09 4.42 -8.65
CA LEU A 251 27.99 3.64 -9.49
C LEU A 251 28.11 4.30 -10.87
N PHE A 252 29.32 4.66 -11.27
CA PHE A 252 29.61 4.97 -12.66
C PHE A 252 29.35 3.72 -13.51
N LYS A 253 28.68 3.86 -14.66
CA LYS A 253 28.28 2.73 -15.51
C LYS A 253 28.62 2.94 -16.98
N GLU A 254 28.08 3.97 -17.61
CA GLU A 254 28.27 4.21 -19.04
C GLU A 254 28.77 5.64 -19.28
N PHE A 255 29.47 5.86 -20.39
CA PHE A 255 29.84 7.19 -20.85
C PHE A 255 29.91 7.28 -22.36
N PHE A 256 29.67 8.47 -22.90
CA PHE A 256 29.56 8.74 -24.32
C PHE A 256 30.56 9.82 -24.75
N VAL A 257 31.47 9.46 -25.66
CA VAL A 257 32.53 10.34 -26.18
C VAL A 257 32.65 10.12 -27.69
N GLU A 258 32.79 11.19 -28.48
CA GLU A 258 32.95 11.15 -29.95
C GLU A 258 31.94 10.23 -30.69
N GLY A 259 30.67 10.23 -30.28
CA GLY A 259 29.63 9.43 -30.91
C GLY A 259 29.61 7.95 -30.51
N LYS A 260 30.46 7.52 -29.56
CA LYS A 260 30.60 6.14 -29.10
C LYS A 260 30.16 6.00 -27.64
N ASN A 261 29.38 4.96 -27.35
CA ASN A 261 29.00 4.57 -25.99
C ASN A 261 29.98 3.53 -25.44
N TYR A 262 30.46 3.75 -24.23
CA TYR A 262 31.36 2.86 -23.50
C TYR A 262 30.72 2.44 -22.19
N LEU A 263 30.97 1.21 -21.76
CA LEU A 263 30.55 0.64 -20.48
C LEU A 263 31.79 0.40 -19.61
N GLU A 264 31.75 0.75 -18.33
CA GLU A 264 32.80 0.48 -17.35
C GLU A 264 32.29 -0.53 -16.30
N GLU A 265 32.95 -1.68 -16.19
CA GLU A 265 32.68 -2.66 -15.12
C GLU A 265 33.99 -3.05 -14.44
N GLU A 266 34.12 -2.71 -13.16
CA GLU A 266 35.28 -3.00 -12.29
C GLU A 266 36.64 -2.54 -12.86
N GLY A 267 36.65 -1.48 -13.68
CA GLY A 267 37.82 -0.92 -14.35
C GLY A 267 38.12 -1.50 -15.73
N VAL A 268 37.37 -2.50 -16.19
CA VAL A 268 37.41 -2.95 -17.59
C VAL A 268 36.44 -2.11 -18.42
N ILE A 269 36.92 -1.61 -19.56
CA ILE A 269 36.12 -0.77 -20.47
C ILE A 269 35.68 -1.59 -21.68
N TYR A 270 34.38 -1.61 -21.93
CA TYR A 270 33.76 -2.33 -23.03
C TYR A 270 33.18 -1.38 -24.08
N TYR A 271 33.32 -1.75 -25.34
CA TYR A 271 32.70 -1.11 -26.50
C TYR A 271 32.13 -2.21 -27.40
N ASN A 272 30.84 -2.16 -27.74
CA ASN A 272 30.15 -3.23 -28.48
C ASN A 272 30.35 -4.65 -27.88
N ASN A 273 30.48 -4.75 -26.56
CA ASN A 273 30.81 -5.96 -25.78
C ASN A 273 32.24 -6.52 -25.98
N GLU A 274 33.13 -5.81 -26.67
CA GLU A 274 34.56 -6.12 -26.76
C GLU A 274 35.35 -5.26 -25.76
N THR A 275 36.38 -5.83 -25.12
CA THR A 275 37.26 -5.14 -24.16
C THR A 275 38.29 -4.27 -24.88
N ILE A 276 38.45 -3.02 -24.45
CA ILE A 276 39.49 -2.11 -24.95
C ILE A 276 40.60 -1.99 -23.91
N GLU A 277 41.82 -2.39 -24.29
CA GLU A 277 43.04 -2.21 -23.47
C GLU A 277 43.66 -0.82 -23.70
N ASP A 278 43.85 -0.41 -24.97
CA ASP A 278 44.37 0.91 -25.35
C ASP A 278 43.24 1.93 -25.55
N LEU A 279 43.13 2.88 -24.61
CA LEU A 279 42.15 3.96 -24.61
C LEU A 279 42.44 5.02 -25.70
N PRO A 280 41.44 5.47 -26.48
CA PRO A 280 41.62 6.59 -27.41
C PRO A 280 42.05 7.88 -26.68
N PRO A 281 42.90 8.73 -27.29
CA PRO A 281 43.43 9.94 -26.64
C PRO A 281 42.34 10.94 -26.24
N THR A 282 41.22 10.95 -26.96
CA THR A 282 40.02 11.76 -26.69
C THR A 282 39.22 11.25 -25.49
N VAL A 283 39.24 9.93 -25.23
CA VAL A 283 38.68 9.35 -24.01
C VAL A 283 39.62 9.59 -22.82
N HIS A 284 40.95 9.47 -23.01
CA HIS A 284 41.91 9.86 -21.97
C HIS A 284 41.72 11.32 -21.53
N ASP A 285 41.50 12.24 -22.46
CA ASP A 285 41.26 13.65 -22.14
C ASP A 285 39.93 13.88 -21.40
N PHE A 286 38.90 13.09 -21.70
CA PHE A 286 37.63 13.08 -20.96
C PHE A 286 37.75 12.49 -19.55
N VAL A 287 38.50 11.40 -19.37
CA VAL A 287 38.80 10.81 -18.06
C VAL A 287 39.65 11.76 -17.22
N LEU A 288 40.61 12.47 -17.82
CA LEU A 288 41.34 13.56 -17.19
C LEU A 288 40.43 14.72 -16.77
N ALA A 289 39.42 15.08 -17.57
CA ALA A 289 38.44 16.09 -17.20
C ALA A 289 37.57 15.69 -15.99
N MET A 290 37.23 14.40 -15.86
CA MET A 290 36.59 13.84 -14.65
C MET A 290 37.52 13.91 -13.43
N ALA A 291 38.80 13.62 -13.59
CA ALA A 291 39.84 13.66 -12.54
C ALA A 291 40.36 15.07 -12.17
N LEU A 292 39.75 16.14 -12.71
CA LEU A 292 40.13 17.53 -12.46
C LEU A 292 38.95 18.41 -12.03
N CYS A 293 37.76 18.25 -12.63
CA CYS A 293 36.60 19.09 -12.34
C CYS A 293 35.79 18.52 -11.15
N HIS A 294 36.29 18.65 -9.91
CA HIS A 294 35.63 18.15 -8.71
C HIS A 294 36.07 18.86 -7.42
N THR A 295 35.35 18.62 -6.32
CA THR A 295 35.69 19.06 -4.95
C THR A 295 36.24 17.94 -4.06
N VAL A 296 36.34 16.71 -4.59
CA VAL A 296 36.82 15.50 -3.90
C VAL A 296 38.21 15.72 -3.28
N ARG A 297 38.37 15.28 -2.02
CA ARG A 297 39.64 15.21 -1.29
C ARG A 297 40.17 13.79 -1.29
N ALA A 298 41.47 13.63 -1.54
CA ALA A 298 42.17 12.36 -1.37
C ALA A 298 42.71 12.27 0.07
N VAL A 299 42.30 11.25 0.81
CA VAL A 299 42.72 10.96 2.18
C VAL A 299 43.65 9.74 2.17
N GLN A 300 44.73 9.82 2.93
CA GLN A 300 45.65 8.71 3.17
C GLN A 300 45.39 8.15 4.59
N PRO A 301 45.19 6.83 4.76
CA PRO A 301 44.87 6.25 6.06
C PRO A 301 46.06 6.32 7.01
N CYS A 302 45.87 6.92 8.19
CA CYS A 302 46.94 7.11 9.19
C CYS A 302 47.41 5.82 9.90
N SER A 303 47.04 4.63 9.41
CA SER A 303 47.36 3.33 10.03
C SER A 303 48.86 2.98 10.01
N ALA A 304 49.66 3.61 9.15
CA ALA A 304 51.09 3.31 8.98
C ALA A 304 52.05 3.94 10.03
N GLN A 305 51.57 4.80 10.95
CA GLN A 305 52.44 5.58 11.86
C GLN A 305 52.52 5.09 13.33
N LYS A 306 52.18 3.84 13.64
CA LYS A 306 52.24 3.29 15.02
C LYS A 306 52.98 1.96 15.16
N GLN A 307 54.22 1.88 14.66
CA GLN A 307 55.12 0.76 14.99
C GLN A 307 56.62 1.11 14.92
N SER A 308 57.03 2.21 15.56
CA SER A 308 58.44 2.64 15.63
C SER A 308 58.86 3.07 17.05
N SER A 309 58.54 2.25 18.06
CA SER A 309 58.99 2.49 19.44
C SER A 309 59.07 1.19 20.26
N LEU A 310 59.89 0.24 19.82
CA LEU A 310 60.65 -0.71 20.66
C LEU A 310 61.62 -1.52 19.79
N ASP A 311 62.63 -2.09 20.46
CA ASP A 311 63.66 -3.02 19.98
C ASP A 311 64.68 -2.51 18.93
N VAL A 312 65.81 -3.23 18.86
CA VAL A 312 67.14 -2.74 18.46
C VAL A 312 67.88 -3.82 17.66
N GLU A 313 68.90 -3.42 16.88
CA GLU A 313 69.88 -4.27 16.19
C GLU A 313 69.37 -5.15 15.02
N SER A 314 69.37 -4.56 13.83
CA SER A 314 70.18 -5.09 12.72
C SER A 314 70.34 -4.04 11.61
N GLY A 315 71.52 -3.96 11.01
CA GLY A 315 71.83 -2.98 9.97
C GLY A 315 71.73 -3.54 8.57
N MET A 316 70.71 -3.12 7.81
CA MET A 316 70.66 -3.22 6.34
C MET A 316 70.09 -1.92 5.75
N GLN A 317 70.11 -1.79 4.43
CA GLN A 317 70.12 -0.49 3.74
C GLN A 317 68.75 0.19 3.67
N ASN A 318 68.75 1.53 3.68
CA ASN A 318 67.58 2.36 3.36
C ASN A 318 67.28 2.28 1.86
N GLU A 319 66.46 1.33 1.45
CA GLU A 319 65.72 1.42 0.19
C GLU A 319 64.40 2.20 0.43
N GLY A 320 64.02 3.04 -0.53
CA GLY A 320 62.86 3.91 -0.40
C GLY A 320 61.56 3.12 -0.52
N TYR A 321 60.64 3.29 0.42
CA TYR A 321 59.33 2.65 0.37
C TYR A 321 58.46 3.31 -0.72
N GLU A 322 58.40 2.71 -1.91
CA GLU A 322 57.53 3.19 -2.99
C GLU A 322 56.05 3.01 -2.60
N MET A 323 55.26 4.08 -2.70
CA MET A 323 53.83 4.03 -2.39
C MET A 323 53.07 3.25 -3.46
N THR A 324 52.32 2.22 -3.07
CA THR A 324 51.37 1.55 -3.97
C THR A 324 50.05 2.33 -4.05
N SER A 325 49.38 2.26 -5.20
CA SER A 325 48.23 3.11 -5.59
C SER A 325 46.87 2.70 -5.02
N ASN A 326 46.84 1.77 -4.05
CA ASN A 326 45.61 1.18 -3.51
C ASN A 326 45.12 1.81 -2.21
N ASP A 327 45.98 2.49 -1.44
CA ASP A 327 45.66 3.00 -0.10
C ASP A 327 45.12 4.46 -0.12
N ILE A 328 44.46 4.89 -1.20
CA ILE A 328 43.87 6.24 -1.29
C ILE A 328 42.35 6.13 -1.18
N GLU A 329 41.78 6.75 -0.14
CA GLU A 329 40.33 6.91 0.01
C GLU A 329 39.88 8.31 -0.45
N TYR A 330 38.70 8.40 -1.05
CA TYR A 330 38.13 9.65 -1.54
C TYR A 330 36.97 10.13 -0.67
N GLU A 331 37.06 11.37 -0.17
CA GLU A 331 35.98 12.07 0.54
C GLU A 331 35.39 13.16 -0.37
N ALA A 332 34.06 13.24 -0.46
CA ALA A 332 33.37 14.19 -1.33
C ALA A 332 32.10 14.75 -0.69
N SER A 333 31.75 15.98 -1.04
CA SER A 333 30.48 16.62 -0.66
C SER A 333 29.26 16.03 -1.38
N SER A 334 29.47 15.46 -2.58
CA SER A 334 28.47 14.76 -3.37
C SER A 334 28.97 13.36 -3.75
N PRO A 335 28.13 12.31 -3.61
CA PRO A 335 28.52 10.95 -3.98
C PRO A 335 28.67 10.78 -5.50
N ASP A 336 27.99 11.62 -6.30
CA ASP A 336 28.19 11.63 -7.76
C ASP A 336 29.64 12.03 -8.10
N GLU A 337 30.24 12.99 -7.37
CA GLU A 337 31.65 13.36 -7.56
C GLU A 337 32.62 12.26 -7.14
N LYS A 338 32.36 11.58 -6.02
CA LYS A 338 33.15 10.44 -5.56
C LYS A 338 33.15 9.33 -6.64
N ALA A 339 31.99 9.02 -7.21
CA ALA A 339 31.86 8.03 -8.28
C ALA A 339 32.72 8.37 -9.51
N PHE A 340 32.80 9.63 -9.93
CA PHE A 340 33.65 10.03 -11.08
C PHE A 340 35.15 9.90 -10.81
N VAL A 341 35.62 10.24 -9.61
CA VAL A 341 37.06 10.16 -9.26
C VAL A 341 37.48 8.72 -8.97
N GLU A 342 36.59 7.90 -8.39
CA GLU A 342 36.81 6.46 -8.28
C GLU A 342 36.83 5.79 -9.66
N ALA A 343 35.93 6.18 -10.58
CA ALA A 343 35.93 5.68 -11.95
C ALA A 343 37.17 6.13 -12.73
N SER A 344 37.63 7.38 -12.59
CA SER A 344 38.88 7.82 -13.23
C SER A 344 40.09 7.04 -12.69
N ARG A 345 40.13 6.74 -11.38
CA ARG A 345 41.17 5.87 -10.78
C ARG A 345 41.15 4.48 -11.40
N ARG A 346 39.96 3.86 -11.55
CA ARG A 346 39.81 2.56 -12.22
C ARG A 346 40.27 2.61 -13.68
N MET A 347 39.97 3.70 -14.40
CA MET A 347 40.42 3.98 -15.76
C MET A 347 41.86 4.55 -15.86
N GLY A 348 42.73 4.26 -14.89
CA GLY A 348 44.17 4.58 -14.96
C GLY A 348 44.56 6.06 -14.76
N THR A 349 43.63 6.91 -14.33
CA THR A 349 43.85 8.36 -14.09
C THR A 349 43.54 8.70 -12.62
N ILE A 350 44.58 8.68 -11.79
CA ILE A 350 44.47 8.70 -10.32
C ILE A 350 44.66 10.11 -9.78
N PHE A 351 43.66 10.68 -9.12
CA PHE A 351 43.84 11.90 -8.33
C PHE A 351 44.61 11.57 -7.03
N LEU A 352 45.75 12.22 -6.84
CA LEU A 352 46.68 12.01 -5.70
C LEU A 352 46.54 13.08 -4.60
N GLY A 353 45.53 13.95 -4.69
CA GLY A 353 45.30 15.06 -3.77
C GLY A 353 46.01 16.37 -4.16
N GLU A 354 45.65 17.43 -3.44
CA GLU A 354 46.27 18.75 -3.59
C GLU A 354 47.65 18.80 -2.89
N LYS A 355 48.56 19.63 -3.40
CA LYS A 355 49.78 20.05 -2.70
C LYS A 355 50.14 21.47 -3.12
N ASP A 356 50.37 22.35 -2.16
CA ASP A 356 50.71 23.77 -2.40
C ASP A 356 49.68 24.44 -3.35
N GLU A 357 48.39 24.12 -3.12
CA GLU A 357 47.19 24.42 -3.93
C GLU A 357 47.12 23.79 -5.34
N ASP A 358 48.20 23.20 -5.86
CA ASP A 358 48.22 22.54 -7.17
C ASP A 358 47.68 21.09 -7.10
N TYR A 359 46.97 20.66 -8.15
CA TYR A 359 46.35 19.34 -8.27
C TYR A 359 47.36 18.33 -8.78
N ARG A 360 47.53 17.19 -8.09
CA ARG A 360 48.43 16.12 -8.55
C ARG A 360 47.61 14.95 -9.09
N VAL A 361 47.81 14.60 -10.36
CA VAL A 361 47.12 13.52 -11.05
C VAL A 361 48.17 12.58 -11.65
N SER A 362 48.06 11.28 -11.37
CA SER A 362 48.84 10.27 -12.09
C SER A 362 48.08 9.85 -13.35
N VAL A 363 48.66 10.10 -14.52
CA VAL A 363 48.11 9.72 -15.82
C VAL A 363 49.02 8.64 -16.40
N CYS A 364 48.50 7.43 -16.62
CA CYS A 364 49.28 6.29 -17.13
C CYS A 364 50.60 6.04 -16.34
N GLY A 365 50.56 6.25 -15.03
CA GLY A 365 51.71 6.09 -14.12
C GLY A 365 52.62 7.33 -13.99
N GLN A 366 52.47 8.36 -14.83
CA GLN A 366 53.24 9.61 -14.72
C GLN A 366 52.50 10.64 -13.86
N THR A 367 53.13 11.12 -12.79
CA THR A 367 52.55 12.17 -11.95
C THR A 367 52.70 13.54 -12.62
N VAL A 368 51.57 14.19 -12.86
CA VAL A 368 51.44 15.51 -13.49
C VAL A 368 50.81 16.48 -12.49
N ASN A 369 51.37 17.69 -12.40
CA ASN A 369 50.84 18.77 -11.58
C ASN A 369 50.02 19.73 -12.46
N PHE A 370 48.77 19.99 -12.10
CA PHE A 370 47.89 20.97 -12.72
C PHE A 370 47.68 22.15 -11.77
N LYS A 371 48.01 23.36 -12.20
CA LYS A 371 47.92 24.53 -11.33
C LYS A 371 46.48 25.03 -11.27
N LYS A 372 45.86 24.93 -10.09
CA LYS A 372 44.51 25.42 -9.80
C LYS A 372 44.50 26.95 -9.94
N LEU A 373 43.54 27.49 -10.69
CA LEU A 373 43.38 28.94 -10.91
C LEU A 373 42.10 29.46 -10.26
N ASN A 374 40.97 28.85 -10.58
CA ASN A 374 39.67 29.12 -9.95
C ASN A 374 38.85 27.83 -9.93
N ILE A 375 38.05 27.64 -8.89
CA ILE A 375 36.91 26.72 -8.89
C ILE A 375 35.65 27.59 -8.72
N LEU A 376 34.63 27.31 -9.53
CA LEU A 376 33.30 27.92 -9.47
C LEU A 376 32.34 26.82 -9.00
N ASP A 377 32.09 26.81 -7.68
CA ASP A 377 31.33 25.76 -6.99
C ASP A 377 29.92 25.58 -7.52
N PHE A 378 29.38 24.36 -7.39
CA PHE A 378 28.06 24.01 -7.91
C PHE A 378 26.95 24.91 -7.33
N ASP A 379 26.19 25.57 -8.21
CA ASP A 379 24.99 26.34 -7.87
C ASP A 379 23.76 25.60 -8.44
N SER A 380 22.73 25.42 -7.61
CA SER A 380 21.49 24.70 -7.98
C SER A 380 20.68 25.36 -9.09
N ASP A 381 20.74 26.69 -9.23
CA ASP A 381 20.10 27.42 -10.34
C ASP A 381 20.94 27.28 -11.61
N ARG A 382 22.27 27.36 -11.47
CA ARG A 382 23.26 27.26 -12.55
C ARG A 382 23.37 25.84 -13.14
N LYS A 383 23.04 24.83 -12.33
CA LYS A 383 23.08 23.37 -12.57
C LYS A 383 24.41 22.80 -13.10
N CYS A 384 25.51 23.49 -12.86
CA CYS A 384 26.85 23.04 -13.24
C CYS A 384 27.92 23.51 -12.25
N MET A 385 29.08 22.87 -12.33
CA MET A 385 30.33 23.25 -11.65
C MET A 385 31.39 23.53 -12.71
N THR A 386 32.29 24.49 -12.46
CA THR A 386 33.39 24.82 -13.38
C THR A 386 34.71 24.83 -12.63
N ALA A 387 35.77 24.29 -13.23
CA ALA A 387 37.13 24.35 -12.71
C ALA A 387 38.07 24.89 -13.79
N VAL A 388 38.99 25.77 -13.38
CA VAL A 388 39.95 26.45 -14.27
C VAL A 388 41.35 26.09 -13.82
N PHE A 389 42.15 25.57 -14.75
CA PHE A 389 43.52 25.12 -14.53
C PHE A 389 44.48 25.72 -15.54
N LEU A 390 45.72 25.97 -15.11
CA LEU A 390 46.87 26.12 -15.99
C LEU A 390 47.47 24.72 -16.22
N CYS A 391 47.41 24.26 -17.46
CA CYS A 391 47.94 22.96 -17.87
C CYS A 391 49.47 23.00 -18.06
N PRO A 392 50.17 21.85 -18.01
CA PRO A 392 51.64 21.79 -18.19
C PRO A 392 52.14 22.29 -19.54
N ASP A 393 51.27 22.35 -20.56
CA ASP A 393 51.57 22.90 -21.88
C ASP A 393 51.48 24.44 -21.94
N GLY A 394 51.22 25.09 -20.81
CA GLY A 394 51.09 26.54 -20.66
C GLY A 394 49.73 27.12 -21.06
N LYS A 395 48.75 26.29 -21.45
CA LYS A 395 47.39 26.76 -21.78
C LYS A 395 46.49 26.83 -20.53
N ILE A 396 45.58 27.80 -20.53
CA ILE A 396 44.53 27.89 -19.50
C ILE A 396 43.30 27.13 -20.02
N ARG A 397 42.92 26.08 -19.30
CA ARG A 397 41.77 25.23 -19.61
C ARG A 397 40.65 25.46 -18.60
N VAL A 398 39.44 25.67 -19.12
CA VAL A 398 38.19 25.73 -18.38
C VAL A 398 37.45 24.42 -18.63
N ILE A 399 37.11 23.70 -17.58
CA ILE A 399 36.34 22.45 -17.62
C ILE A 399 35.04 22.69 -16.84
N THR A 400 33.90 22.44 -17.47
CA THR A 400 32.57 22.58 -16.84
C THR A 400 31.80 21.27 -16.94
N LYS A 401 31.17 20.83 -15.85
CA LYS A 401 30.27 19.67 -15.81
C LYS A 401 28.89 20.08 -15.31
N GLY A 402 27.81 19.57 -15.90
CA GLY A 402 26.46 19.94 -15.49
C GLY A 402 25.34 19.12 -16.13
N ALA A 403 24.11 19.36 -15.69
CA ALA A 403 22.92 18.72 -16.25
C ALA A 403 22.69 19.14 -17.72
N GLU A 404 22.10 18.27 -18.54
CA GLU A 404 21.91 18.54 -19.97
C GLU A 404 21.18 19.86 -20.24
N THR A 405 20.13 20.15 -19.47
CA THR A 405 19.33 21.39 -19.59
C THR A 405 20.11 22.68 -19.39
N ALA A 406 21.28 22.64 -18.73
CA ALA A 406 22.16 23.81 -18.58
C ALA A 406 23.35 23.78 -19.54
N MET A 407 23.91 22.60 -19.83
CA MET A 407 25.10 22.46 -20.68
C MET A 407 24.78 22.67 -22.17
N LEU A 408 23.60 22.22 -22.63
CA LEU A 408 23.15 22.40 -24.02
C LEU A 408 22.87 23.88 -24.36
N LEU A 409 22.60 24.73 -23.36
CA LEU A 409 22.43 26.19 -23.53
C LEU A 409 23.76 26.96 -23.52
N LYS A 410 24.88 26.29 -23.24
CA LYS A 410 26.20 26.91 -23.02
C LYS A 410 27.25 26.52 -24.08
N THR A 411 26.89 25.62 -25.00
CA THR A 411 27.76 25.21 -26.11
C THR A 411 27.61 26.11 -27.34
N ALA A 412 28.64 26.14 -28.19
CA ALA A 412 28.58 26.79 -29.49
C ALA A 412 27.88 25.92 -30.56
N ASP A 413 28.00 24.59 -30.46
CA ASP A 413 27.49 23.62 -31.44
C ASP A 413 26.70 22.50 -30.73
N PRO A 414 25.36 22.61 -30.58
CA PRO A 414 24.54 21.57 -29.97
C PRO A 414 24.53 20.32 -30.85
N THR A 415 25.11 19.22 -30.37
CA THR A 415 25.24 17.97 -31.14
C THR A 415 24.04 17.05 -30.89
N ASP A 416 23.22 16.79 -31.92
CA ASP A 416 22.01 15.95 -31.82
C ASP A 416 22.28 14.56 -31.22
N SER A 417 23.44 13.97 -31.52
CA SER A 417 23.88 12.67 -31.00
C SER A 417 24.03 12.65 -29.47
N ILE A 418 24.51 13.74 -28.88
CA ILE A 418 24.64 13.89 -27.42
C ILE A 418 23.26 13.94 -26.78
N SER A 419 22.33 14.73 -27.33
CA SER A 419 20.96 14.82 -26.81
C SER A 419 20.24 13.47 -26.89
N SER A 420 20.38 12.76 -28.02
CA SER A 420 19.78 11.44 -28.25
C SER A 420 20.30 10.38 -27.26
N GLN A 421 21.58 10.43 -26.90
CA GLN A 421 22.19 9.51 -25.93
C GLN A 421 21.82 9.84 -24.48
N VAL A 422 21.73 11.12 -24.11
CA VAL A 422 21.20 11.53 -22.80
C VAL A 422 19.77 10.99 -22.60
N ASP A 423 18.94 11.12 -23.63
CA ASP A 423 17.59 10.56 -23.67
C ASP A 423 17.57 9.04 -23.50
N LEU A 424 18.58 8.32 -23.98
CA LEU A 424 18.74 6.87 -23.83
C LEU A 424 19.17 6.48 -22.41
N TYR A 425 20.13 7.20 -21.82
CA TYR A 425 20.55 6.99 -20.43
C TYR A 425 19.42 7.31 -19.43
N ALA A 426 18.64 8.37 -19.67
CA ALA A 426 17.45 8.69 -18.89
C ALA A 426 16.39 7.57 -18.98
N LYS A 427 16.20 6.96 -20.16
CA LYS A 427 15.32 5.78 -20.35
C LYS A 427 15.85 4.51 -19.65
N LYS A 428 17.17 4.41 -19.41
CA LYS A 428 17.78 3.39 -18.54
C LYS A 428 17.66 3.72 -17.04
N GLY A 429 17.16 4.91 -16.68
CA GLY A 429 17.07 5.38 -15.30
C GLY A 429 18.39 5.92 -14.72
N LEU A 430 19.42 6.10 -15.55
CA LEU A 430 20.73 6.60 -15.12
C LEU A 430 20.72 8.14 -14.98
N ARG A 431 21.52 8.66 -14.04
CA ARG A 431 21.77 10.10 -13.86
C ARG A 431 22.78 10.58 -14.90
N THR A 432 22.43 11.61 -15.66
CA THR A 432 23.25 12.18 -16.74
C THR A 432 23.97 13.47 -16.33
N LEU A 433 25.26 13.59 -16.65
CA LEU A 433 25.98 14.86 -16.64
C LEU A 433 26.82 15.01 -17.91
N ILE A 434 26.81 16.20 -18.50
CA ILE A 434 27.60 16.55 -19.69
C ILE A 434 28.85 17.30 -19.23
N TYR A 435 30.01 16.92 -19.76
CA TYR A 435 31.26 17.67 -19.61
C TYR A 435 31.55 18.49 -20.87
N GLY A 436 31.95 19.75 -20.69
CA GLY A 436 32.39 20.65 -21.74
C GLY A 436 33.71 21.34 -21.37
N THR A 437 34.54 21.60 -22.37
CA THR A 437 35.87 22.22 -22.23
C THR A 437 35.98 23.48 -23.09
N LYS A 438 36.82 24.41 -22.66
CA LYS A 438 37.19 25.63 -23.40
C LYS A 438 38.61 26.02 -23.03
N TYR A 439 39.35 26.61 -23.96
CA TYR A 439 40.63 27.24 -23.68
C TYR A 439 40.45 28.76 -23.63
N LEU A 440 41.14 29.42 -22.70
CA LEU A 440 41.18 30.87 -22.59
C LEU A 440 42.60 31.38 -22.89
N SER A 441 42.71 32.57 -23.49
CA SER A 441 43.98 33.28 -23.53
C SER A 441 44.36 33.82 -22.14
N SER A 442 45.66 34.03 -21.95
CA SER A 442 46.22 34.64 -20.73
C SER A 442 45.82 36.10 -20.52
N GLU A 443 45.10 36.72 -21.45
CA GLU A 443 44.57 38.09 -21.36
C GLU A 443 43.09 38.08 -20.98
N GLU A 444 42.27 37.28 -21.66
CA GLU A 444 40.85 37.04 -21.30
C GLU A 444 40.73 36.55 -19.85
N TYR A 445 41.53 35.55 -19.46
CA TYR A 445 41.52 35.02 -18.09
C TYR A 445 41.88 36.10 -17.06
N LYS A 446 42.86 36.98 -17.34
CA LYS A 446 43.21 38.08 -16.42
C LYS A 446 42.07 39.09 -16.29
N SER A 447 41.39 39.42 -17.39
CA SER A 447 40.22 40.29 -17.36
C SER A 447 39.08 39.68 -16.53
N LEU A 448 38.72 38.42 -16.81
CA LEU A 448 37.65 37.71 -16.12
C LEU A 448 37.95 37.47 -14.62
N ASN A 449 39.19 37.17 -14.25
CA ASN A 449 39.58 37.02 -12.84
C ASN A 449 39.56 38.38 -12.10
N ASN A 450 39.95 39.48 -12.75
CA ASN A 450 39.80 40.82 -12.16
C ASN A 450 38.32 41.18 -11.94
N GLU A 451 37.44 40.89 -12.91
CA GLU A 451 35.99 41.05 -12.71
C GLU A 451 35.46 40.17 -11.55
N LEU A 452 35.86 38.89 -11.52
CA LEU A 452 35.45 37.93 -10.50
C LEU A 452 35.84 38.40 -9.09
N LYS A 453 37.05 38.95 -8.91
CA LYS A 453 37.49 39.53 -7.63
C LYS A 453 36.60 40.69 -7.20
N VAL A 454 36.39 41.67 -8.08
CA VAL A 454 35.54 42.84 -7.82
C VAL A 454 34.09 42.44 -7.48
N ALA A 455 33.57 41.37 -8.08
CA ALA A 455 32.26 40.81 -7.70
C ALA A 455 32.30 40.07 -6.35
N SER A 456 33.35 39.29 -6.06
CA SER A 456 33.49 38.55 -4.80
C SER A 456 33.66 39.46 -3.58
N GLU A 457 34.25 40.64 -3.77
CA GLU A 457 34.42 41.70 -2.77
C GLU A 457 33.17 42.60 -2.60
N SER A 458 32.14 42.41 -3.43
CA SER A 458 30.94 43.25 -3.44
C SER A 458 29.94 42.86 -2.33
N LEU A 459 29.51 43.84 -1.52
CA LEU A 459 28.55 43.62 -0.43
C LEU A 459 27.08 43.58 -0.89
N GLU A 460 26.75 44.28 -1.97
CA GLU A 460 25.38 44.34 -2.53
C GLU A 460 25.21 43.37 -3.70
N ASN A 461 24.14 42.59 -3.73
CA ASN A 461 23.79 41.65 -4.81
C ASN A 461 24.97 40.79 -5.30
N ARG A 462 25.77 40.28 -4.36
CA ARG A 462 27.02 39.54 -4.63
C ARG A 462 26.78 38.32 -5.52
N GLU A 463 25.74 37.55 -5.23
CA GLU A 463 25.40 36.30 -5.92
C GLU A 463 24.97 36.55 -7.37
N GLU A 464 24.16 37.57 -7.62
CA GLU A 464 23.79 38.03 -8.97
C GLU A 464 25.02 38.40 -9.80
N LYS A 465 25.94 39.20 -9.21
CA LYS A 465 27.18 39.64 -9.87
C LYS A 465 28.12 38.46 -10.18
N LEU A 466 28.28 37.53 -9.24
CA LEU A 466 29.06 36.31 -9.44
C LEU A 466 28.43 35.43 -10.53
N ARG A 467 27.11 35.22 -10.50
CA ARG A 467 26.34 34.43 -11.48
C ARG A 467 26.53 34.93 -12.91
N ILE A 468 26.51 36.26 -13.12
CA ILE A 468 26.79 36.89 -14.42
C ILE A 468 28.23 36.57 -14.91
N ILE A 469 29.23 36.64 -14.02
CA ILE A 469 30.63 36.40 -14.38
C ILE A 469 30.92 34.91 -14.58
N TYR A 470 30.31 34.02 -13.79
CA TYR A 470 30.37 32.57 -13.98
C TYR A 470 29.82 32.21 -15.39
N GLY A 471 28.68 32.80 -15.78
CA GLY A 471 28.15 32.70 -17.14
C GLY A 471 29.11 33.15 -18.26
N LYS A 472 30.03 34.10 -17.99
CA LYS A 472 31.09 34.45 -18.96
C LYS A 472 32.13 33.32 -19.11
N PHE A 473 32.61 32.74 -18.01
CA PHE A 473 33.53 31.60 -18.05
C PHE A 473 32.92 30.39 -18.79
N GLU A 474 31.63 30.16 -18.59
CA GLU A 474 30.87 29.02 -19.14
C GLU A 474 30.31 29.26 -20.56
N SER A 475 30.54 30.42 -21.16
CA SER A 475 30.06 30.71 -22.51
C SER A 475 30.88 29.97 -23.58
N ASN A 476 30.23 29.52 -24.66
CA ASN A 476 30.87 28.90 -25.84
C ASN A 476 31.77 27.69 -25.50
N LEU A 477 31.23 26.73 -24.75
CA LEU A 477 31.91 25.46 -24.44
C LEU A 477 31.87 24.49 -25.62
N THR A 478 32.95 23.73 -25.82
CA THR A 478 32.94 22.53 -26.68
C THR A 478 32.56 21.33 -25.82
N LEU A 479 31.49 20.61 -26.17
CA LEU A 479 31.09 19.41 -25.43
C LEU A 479 32.08 18.26 -25.68
N MET A 480 32.52 17.59 -24.61
CA MET A 480 33.44 16.45 -24.70
C MET A 480 32.68 15.12 -24.71
N GLY A 481 31.66 15.02 -23.86
CA GLY A 481 30.93 13.77 -23.65
C GLY A 481 29.95 13.82 -22.50
N VAL A 482 29.29 12.68 -22.26
CA VAL A 482 28.25 12.47 -21.24
C VAL A 482 28.67 11.35 -20.32
N THR A 483 28.48 11.50 -19.02
CA THR A 483 28.60 10.42 -18.03
C THR A 483 27.21 9.93 -17.60
N ALA A 484 27.10 8.64 -17.27
CA ALA A 484 25.89 8.01 -16.76
C ALA A 484 26.18 7.24 -15.46
N VAL A 485 25.47 7.63 -14.39
CA VAL A 485 25.65 7.11 -13.03
C VAL A 485 24.37 6.46 -12.52
N GLU A 486 24.47 5.26 -11.95
CA GLU A 486 23.38 4.51 -11.35
C GLU A 486 23.28 4.80 -9.84
N ASP A 487 22.10 5.23 -9.36
CA ASP A 487 21.74 5.29 -7.93
C ASP A 487 21.22 3.90 -7.53
N LYS A 488 22.13 3.01 -7.12
CA LYS A 488 21.86 1.56 -7.07
C LYS A 488 20.71 1.21 -6.10
N LEU A 489 19.69 0.53 -6.62
CA LEU A 489 18.58 -0.01 -5.81
C LEU A 489 19.06 -1.08 -4.81
N GLN A 490 18.38 -1.21 -3.65
CA GLN A 490 18.60 -2.36 -2.78
C GLN A 490 18.11 -3.66 -3.46
N ASP A 491 18.77 -4.78 -3.14
CA ASP A 491 18.38 -6.11 -3.60
C ASP A 491 16.88 -6.40 -3.35
N GLY A 492 16.18 -6.90 -4.37
CA GLY A 492 14.79 -7.38 -4.23
C GLY A 492 13.72 -6.31 -4.05
N VAL A 493 14.04 -5.02 -4.22
CA VAL A 493 13.05 -3.92 -4.13
C VAL A 493 11.90 -4.09 -5.12
N GLY A 494 12.19 -4.33 -6.41
CA GLY A 494 11.15 -4.48 -7.43
C GLY A 494 10.22 -5.68 -7.19
N GLU A 495 10.78 -6.83 -6.81
CA GLU A 495 10.01 -8.04 -6.43
C GLU A 495 9.12 -7.77 -5.20
N THR A 496 9.61 -6.97 -4.25
CA THR A 496 8.87 -6.58 -3.04
C THR A 496 7.71 -5.65 -3.40
N LEU A 497 7.94 -4.61 -4.20
CA LEU A 497 6.89 -3.69 -4.64
C LEU A 497 5.81 -4.38 -5.49
N GLU A 498 6.20 -5.33 -6.35
CA GLU A 498 5.27 -6.17 -7.12
C GLU A 498 4.42 -7.05 -6.18
N ALA A 499 5.04 -7.75 -5.23
CA ALA A 499 4.34 -8.59 -4.26
C ALA A 499 3.37 -7.81 -3.36
N LEU A 500 3.73 -6.58 -2.94
CA LEU A 500 2.86 -5.70 -2.16
C LEU A 500 1.65 -5.24 -2.98
N ARG A 501 1.85 -4.89 -4.26
CA ARG A 501 0.73 -4.53 -5.17
C ARG A 501 -0.19 -5.73 -5.46
N GLU A 502 0.36 -6.94 -5.58
CA GLU A 502 -0.43 -8.18 -5.67
C GLU A 502 -1.22 -8.48 -4.38
N ALA A 503 -0.62 -8.21 -3.21
CA ALA A 503 -1.29 -8.24 -1.91
C ALA A 503 -2.36 -7.14 -1.76
N GLY A 504 -2.35 -6.12 -2.61
CA GLY A 504 -3.33 -5.04 -2.66
C GLY A 504 -2.96 -3.79 -1.87
N ILE A 505 -1.72 -3.73 -1.38
CA ILE A 505 -1.18 -2.59 -0.67
C ILE A 505 -0.78 -1.54 -1.72
N LYS A 506 -1.23 -0.29 -1.53
CA LYS A 506 -0.80 0.84 -2.36
C LYS A 506 0.48 1.41 -1.78
N VAL A 507 1.53 1.50 -2.60
CA VAL A 507 2.80 2.11 -2.19
C VAL A 507 2.84 3.55 -2.71
N TRP A 508 3.24 4.49 -1.86
CA TRP A 508 3.45 5.89 -2.20
C TRP A 508 4.90 6.24 -1.84
N ILE A 509 5.63 6.88 -2.75
CA ILE A 509 7.03 7.27 -2.53
C ILE A 509 7.06 8.76 -2.15
N LEU A 510 7.60 9.12 -0.98
CA LEU A 510 7.66 10.49 -0.46
C LEU A 510 9.12 10.90 -0.23
N THR A 511 9.71 11.72 -1.11
CA THR A 511 11.14 12.02 -1.09
C THR A 511 11.47 13.51 -1.19
N GLY A 512 12.61 13.91 -0.61
CA GLY A 512 13.21 15.23 -0.80
C GLY A 512 13.87 15.42 -2.18
N ASP A 513 14.08 14.34 -2.94
CA ASP A 513 14.76 14.37 -4.23
C ASP A 513 14.04 15.24 -5.28
N LYS A 514 14.81 15.64 -6.31
CA LYS A 514 14.30 16.30 -7.52
C LYS A 514 13.37 15.37 -8.30
N VAL A 515 12.44 15.96 -9.05
CA VAL A 515 11.32 15.24 -9.70
C VAL A 515 11.83 14.21 -10.69
N GLU A 516 12.88 14.56 -11.42
CA GLU A 516 13.54 13.76 -12.44
C GLU A 516 14.17 12.49 -11.84
N THR A 517 14.93 12.64 -10.75
CA THR A 517 15.54 11.53 -10.00
C THR A 517 14.47 10.59 -9.43
N ALA A 518 13.43 11.14 -8.82
CA ALA A 518 12.33 10.38 -8.24
C ALA A 518 11.50 9.63 -9.30
N GLU A 519 11.24 10.23 -10.46
CA GLU A 519 10.54 9.61 -11.59
C GLU A 519 11.36 8.48 -12.23
N ASN A 520 12.68 8.66 -12.37
CA ASN A 520 13.58 7.62 -12.90
C ASN A 520 13.62 6.41 -11.96
N ILE A 521 13.89 6.61 -10.67
CA ILE A 521 13.94 5.52 -9.69
C ILE A 521 12.59 4.82 -9.53
N SER A 522 11.47 5.56 -9.63
CA SER A 522 10.12 4.99 -9.64
C SER A 522 9.82 4.12 -10.87
N GLN A 523 10.50 4.33 -11.99
CA GLN A 523 10.43 3.46 -13.16
C GLN A 523 11.35 2.25 -12.98
N SER A 524 12.61 2.46 -12.57
CA SER A 524 13.60 1.39 -12.34
C SER A 524 13.15 0.37 -11.29
N CYS A 525 12.46 0.80 -10.23
CA CYS A 525 11.91 -0.10 -9.21
C CYS A 525 10.55 -0.74 -9.58
N GLY A 526 9.99 -0.43 -10.76
CA GLY A 526 8.71 -0.98 -11.23
C GLY A 526 7.46 -0.43 -10.53
N HIS A 527 7.59 0.67 -9.77
CA HIS A 527 6.47 1.36 -9.10
C HIS A 527 5.54 2.06 -10.11
N ILE A 528 6.13 2.72 -11.11
CA ILE A 528 5.45 3.24 -12.30
C ILE A 528 5.76 2.28 -13.46
N LYS A 529 4.76 1.49 -13.89
CA LYS A 529 4.91 0.61 -15.06
C LYS A 529 4.61 1.38 -16.36
N SER A 530 5.22 0.96 -17.47
CA SER A 530 5.18 1.66 -18.77
C SER A 530 3.78 1.82 -19.39
N PHE A 531 2.78 1.07 -18.92
CA PHE A 531 1.37 1.23 -19.34
C PHE A 531 0.58 2.24 -18.48
N MET A 532 1.17 2.76 -17.40
CA MET A 532 0.51 3.74 -16.52
C MET A 532 0.59 5.15 -17.10
N GLN A 533 -0.55 5.84 -17.13
CA GLN A 533 -0.61 7.23 -17.60
C GLN A 533 -0.11 8.18 -16.51
N LYS A 534 0.95 8.94 -16.82
CA LYS A 534 1.66 9.81 -15.86
C LYS A 534 1.00 11.19 -15.78
N ILE A 535 0.45 11.53 -14.62
CA ILE A 535 -0.08 12.86 -14.29
C ILE A 535 1.01 13.62 -13.54
N LYS A 536 1.38 14.81 -14.04
CA LYS A 536 2.35 15.72 -13.38
C LYS A 536 1.67 16.98 -12.87
N LEU A 537 1.84 17.26 -11.58
CA LEU A 537 1.42 18.48 -10.88
C LEU A 537 2.65 19.12 -10.23
N ILE A 538 3.27 20.09 -10.90
CA ILE A 538 4.60 20.62 -10.52
C ILE A 538 4.53 22.15 -10.56
N GLY A 539 5.07 22.82 -9.54
CA GLY A 539 5.21 24.28 -9.49
C GLY A 539 3.91 25.09 -9.30
N LEU A 540 2.78 24.45 -8.95
CA LEU A 540 1.48 25.11 -8.83
C LEU A 540 1.36 25.84 -7.48
N THR A 541 1.85 27.07 -7.44
CA THR A 541 1.78 27.96 -6.27
C THR A 541 0.50 28.80 -6.22
N ASP A 542 -0.16 29.04 -7.37
CA ASP A 542 -1.46 29.72 -7.40
C ASP A 542 -2.62 28.78 -7.03
N LYS A 543 -3.65 29.35 -6.38
CA LYS A 543 -4.77 28.62 -5.80
C LYS A 543 -5.82 28.24 -6.84
N ASP A 544 -6.05 29.08 -7.83
CA ASP A 544 -7.10 28.90 -8.84
C ASP A 544 -6.57 28.10 -10.02
N GLU A 545 -5.32 28.31 -10.44
CA GLU A 545 -4.62 27.44 -11.40
C GLU A 545 -4.54 26.00 -10.87
N CYS A 546 -4.14 25.83 -9.60
CA CYS A 546 -4.11 24.51 -8.95
C CYS A 546 -5.49 23.85 -8.95
N TYR A 547 -6.56 24.58 -8.61
CA TYR A 547 -7.92 24.06 -8.64
C TYR A 547 -8.35 23.62 -10.05
N GLN A 548 -8.15 24.47 -11.05
CA GLN A 548 -8.48 24.16 -12.45
C GLN A 548 -7.74 22.92 -12.94
N ARG A 549 -6.45 22.78 -12.60
CA ARG A 549 -5.63 21.63 -12.96
C ARG A 549 -6.11 20.34 -12.28
N LEU A 550 -6.51 20.40 -11.01
CA LEU A 550 -7.13 19.25 -10.32
C LEU A 550 -8.49 18.87 -10.94
N VAL A 551 -9.32 19.85 -11.32
CA VAL A 551 -10.59 19.59 -12.02
C VAL A 551 -10.35 18.94 -13.38
N GLN A 552 -9.34 19.37 -14.13
CA GLN A 552 -8.94 18.74 -15.40
C GLN A 552 -8.50 17.29 -15.20
N VAL A 553 -7.66 17.02 -14.19
CA VAL A 553 -7.25 15.64 -13.82
C VAL A 553 -8.46 14.77 -13.51
N ARG A 554 -9.42 15.29 -12.72
CA ARG A 554 -10.64 14.54 -12.37
C ARG A 554 -11.51 14.23 -13.59
N LYS A 555 -11.59 15.14 -14.58
CA LYS A 555 -12.29 14.89 -15.86
C LYS A 555 -11.61 13.78 -16.65
N MET A 556 -10.30 13.88 -16.88
CA MET A 556 -9.51 12.87 -17.61
C MET A 556 -9.67 11.47 -17.00
N MET A 557 -9.71 11.36 -15.67
CA MET A 557 -9.88 10.07 -14.98
C MET A 557 -11.30 9.49 -15.08
N LEU A 558 -12.33 10.33 -15.29
CA LEU A 558 -13.71 9.92 -15.51
C LEU A 558 -13.97 9.52 -16.97
N GLU A 559 -13.36 10.24 -17.91
CA GLU A 559 -13.41 9.98 -19.36
C GLU A 559 -12.68 8.69 -19.74
N CYS A 560 -11.58 8.36 -19.03
CA CYS A 560 -10.69 7.24 -19.33
C CYS A 560 -10.59 6.20 -18.19
N PRO A 561 -11.71 5.54 -17.77
CA PRO A 561 -11.74 4.65 -16.61
C PRO A 561 -11.00 3.31 -16.80
N GLY A 562 -10.63 2.96 -18.04
CA GLY A 562 -9.82 1.77 -18.34
C GLY A 562 -8.31 1.93 -18.09
N PHE A 563 -7.82 3.15 -17.87
CA PHE A 563 -6.39 3.42 -17.69
C PHE A 563 -6.01 3.41 -16.20
N THR A 564 -4.90 2.75 -15.88
CA THR A 564 -4.20 2.94 -14.60
C THR A 564 -3.37 4.21 -14.64
N TRP A 565 -3.50 5.05 -13.62
CA TRP A 565 -2.80 6.32 -13.52
C TRP A 565 -1.64 6.26 -12.53
N ALA A 566 -0.62 7.09 -12.74
CA ALA A 566 0.44 7.35 -11.78
C ALA A 566 0.55 8.87 -11.57
N LEU A 567 0.61 9.32 -10.32
CA LEU A 567 0.71 10.74 -9.97
C LEU A 567 2.14 11.10 -9.55
N ILE A 568 2.66 12.19 -10.10
CA ILE A 568 3.92 12.83 -9.71
C ILE A 568 3.59 14.27 -9.28
N ILE A 569 3.94 14.63 -8.05
CA ILE A 569 3.64 15.94 -7.45
C ILE A 569 4.86 16.50 -6.69
N ASP A 570 5.04 17.83 -6.68
CA ASP A 570 6.11 18.48 -5.93
C ASP A 570 5.64 19.12 -4.61
N GLY A 571 6.56 19.25 -3.64
CA GLY A 571 6.28 19.81 -2.31
C GLY A 571 5.70 21.23 -2.30
N ALA A 572 5.99 22.02 -3.33
CA ALA A 572 5.37 23.34 -3.54
C ALA A 572 3.87 23.21 -3.84
N THR A 573 3.49 22.38 -4.83
CA THR A 573 2.07 22.10 -5.13
C THR A 573 1.37 21.42 -3.96
N VAL A 574 2.03 20.50 -3.25
CA VAL A 574 1.48 19.85 -2.04
C VAL A 574 1.09 20.88 -0.99
N ALA A 575 1.92 21.88 -0.71
CA ALA A 575 1.61 22.92 0.26
C ALA A 575 0.32 23.70 -0.12
N THR A 576 0.23 24.17 -1.37
CA THR A 576 -0.96 24.88 -1.89
C THR A 576 -2.22 24.02 -1.76
N ILE A 577 -2.12 22.74 -2.13
CA ILE A 577 -3.23 21.78 -2.08
C ILE A 577 -3.67 21.50 -0.64
N LEU A 578 -2.76 21.19 0.27
CA LEU A 578 -3.10 20.84 1.64
C LEU A 578 -3.74 22.01 2.41
N GLN A 579 -3.35 23.25 2.09
CA GLN A 579 -3.94 24.45 2.71
C GLN A 579 -5.33 24.82 2.19
N HIS A 580 -5.67 24.48 0.93
CA HIS A 580 -6.86 25.03 0.27
C HIS A 580 -7.78 24.01 -0.40
N HIS A 581 -7.25 22.94 -0.99
CA HIS A 581 -7.99 21.99 -1.85
C HIS A 581 -7.92 20.53 -1.37
N GLN A 582 -7.46 20.29 -0.14
CA GLN A 582 -7.16 18.97 0.43
C GLN A 582 -8.29 17.95 0.21
N VAL A 583 -9.55 18.34 0.44
CA VAL A 583 -10.72 17.44 0.29
C VAL A 583 -10.90 16.95 -1.15
N PHE A 584 -10.65 17.81 -2.14
CA PHE A 584 -10.81 17.48 -3.56
C PHE A 584 -9.63 16.67 -4.09
N PHE A 585 -8.40 17.03 -3.69
CA PHE A 585 -7.20 16.24 -4.00
C PHE A 585 -7.26 14.84 -3.36
N ARG A 586 -7.77 14.74 -2.13
CA ARG A 586 -7.97 13.46 -1.43
C ARG A 586 -8.85 12.49 -2.22
N ASP A 587 -9.99 12.97 -2.72
CA ASP A 587 -10.90 12.16 -3.55
C ASP A 587 -10.23 11.66 -4.85
N ILE A 588 -9.33 12.45 -5.45
CA ILE A 588 -8.53 12.04 -6.61
C ILE A 588 -7.49 11.00 -6.19
N ALA A 589 -6.65 11.32 -5.20
CA ALA A 589 -5.53 10.48 -4.79
C ALA A 589 -5.95 9.14 -4.13
N GLU A 590 -7.14 9.07 -3.51
CA GLU A 590 -7.72 7.79 -3.04
C GLU A 590 -7.97 6.81 -4.20
N THR A 591 -8.15 7.27 -5.45
CA THR A 591 -8.33 6.40 -6.63
C THR A 591 -7.01 5.97 -7.28
N ILE A 592 -5.93 6.76 -7.16
CA ILE A 592 -4.66 6.50 -7.84
C ILE A 592 -3.87 5.39 -7.11
N PRO A 593 -3.33 4.37 -7.82
CA PRO A 593 -2.57 3.27 -7.22
C PRO A 593 -1.11 3.61 -6.91
N SER A 594 -0.44 4.38 -7.77
CA SER A 594 0.97 4.75 -7.65
C SER A 594 1.12 6.28 -7.56
N VAL A 595 1.72 6.76 -6.47
CA VAL A 595 1.95 8.20 -6.23
C VAL A 595 3.41 8.43 -5.84
N VAL A 596 3.99 9.50 -6.35
CA VAL A 596 5.36 9.96 -6.06
C VAL A 596 5.31 11.44 -5.71
N CYS A 597 5.74 11.78 -4.49
CA CYS A 597 5.86 13.16 -4.01
C CYS A 597 7.33 13.53 -3.89
N CYS A 598 7.74 14.61 -4.56
CA CYS A 598 9.13 15.02 -4.75
C CYS A 598 9.40 16.37 -4.06
N ARG A 599 10.65 16.68 -3.72
CA ARG A 599 11.03 17.91 -2.98
C ARG A 599 10.19 18.13 -1.71
N MET A 600 9.90 17.05 -0.98
CA MET A 600 9.10 17.07 0.24
C MET A 600 9.97 17.32 1.47
N SER A 601 9.61 18.31 2.30
CA SER A 601 10.20 18.44 3.65
C SER A 601 9.65 17.36 4.60
N PRO A 602 10.33 17.03 5.71
CA PRO A 602 9.85 16.02 6.67
C PRO A 602 8.42 16.26 7.15
N ILE A 603 8.08 17.52 7.46
CA ILE A 603 6.74 17.92 7.91
C ILE A 603 5.70 17.62 6.81
N GLN A 604 6.01 17.91 5.55
CA GLN A 604 5.10 17.60 4.44
C GLN A 604 4.90 16.09 4.23
N LYS A 605 5.92 15.25 4.51
CA LYS A 605 5.75 13.79 4.47
C LYS A 605 4.70 13.34 5.50
N SER A 606 4.79 13.84 6.74
CA SER A 606 3.83 13.48 7.78
C SER A 606 2.42 14.04 7.50
N GLU A 607 2.31 15.25 6.93
CA GLU A 607 1.02 15.80 6.48
C GLU A 607 0.35 14.95 5.39
N ILE A 608 1.11 14.38 4.44
CA ILE A 608 0.56 13.44 3.44
C ILE A 608 0.07 12.14 4.10
N VAL A 609 0.82 11.57 5.05
CA VAL A 609 0.37 10.39 5.83
C VAL A 609 -0.91 10.71 6.59
N LYS A 610 -0.97 11.88 7.25
CA LYS A 610 -2.13 12.39 7.99
C LYS A 610 -3.36 12.60 7.09
N MET A 611 -3.15 13.12 5.87
CA MET A 611 -4.19 13.21 4.85
C MET A 611 -4.70 11.82 4.44
N ALA A 612 -3.81 10.84 4.23
CA ALA A 612 -4.19 9.48 3.86
C ALA A 612 -4.99 8.75 4.95
N LYS A 613 -4.66 8.98 6.23
CA LYS A 613 -5.46 8.53 7.39
C LYS A 613 -6.88 9.10 7.40
N SER A 614 -7.14 10.20 6.66
CA SER A 614 -8.47 10.82 6.49
C SER A 614 -9.27 10.32 5.27
N PHE A 615 -8.76 9.35 4.50
CA PHE A 615 -9.48 8.75 3.37
C PHE A 615 -10.80 8.12 3.79
N ARG A 616 -11.75 7.99 2.86
CA ARG A 616 -13.15 7.60 3.17
C ARG A 616 -13.23 6.22 3.83
N GLY A 617 -12.32 5.31 3.47
CA GLY A 617 -12.21 3.98 4.08
C GLY A 617 -11.50 3.90 5.43
N LYS A 618 -10.89 4.98 5.94
CA LYS A 618 -9.97 4.99 7.10
C LYS A 618 -8.92 3.86 7.05
N PRO A 619 -8.09 3.80 5.99
CA PRO A 619 -7.12 2.73 5.81
C PRO A 619 -6.03 2.75 6.89
N VAL A 620 -5.52 1.57 7.25
CA VAL A 620 -4.30 1.45 8.05
C VAL A 620 -3.11 1.84 7.18
N THR A 621 -2.26 2.70 7.73
CA THR A 621 -1.12 3.32 7.04
C THR A 621 0.18 2.89 7.70
N ALA A 622 1.12 2.33 6.93
CA ALA A 622 2.48 2.09 7.36
C ALA A 622 3.44 3.08 6.71
N ALA A 623 4.52 3.46 7.39
CA ALA A 623 5.59 4.27 6.81
C ALA A 623 6.96 3.61 7.03
N ILE A 624 7.82 3.64 6.01
CA ILE A 624 9.16 3.06 6.02
C ILE A 624 10.23 4.07 5.63
N GLY A 625 11.32 4.09 6.40
CA GLY A 625 12.50 4.95 6.20
C GLY A 625 13.70 4.46 7.02
N ASP A 626 14.89 5.02 6.77
CA ASP A 626 16.12 4.79 7.53
C ASP A 626 16.72 6.07 8.14
N GLY A 627 16.54 7.22 7.48
CA GLY A 627 17.02 8.52 7.94
C GLY A 627 16.17 9.17 9.04
N ALA A 628 16.72 10.17 9.74
CA ALA A 628 15.97 10.93 10.75
C ALA A 628 14.79 11.71 10.13
N ASN A 629 14.92 12.12 8.87
CA ASN A 629 13.92 12.80 8.04
C ASN A 629 12.56 12.07 8.08
N ASP A 630 12.61 10.75 8.11
CA ASP A 630 11.44 9.88 8.05
C ASP A 630 10.81 9.62 9.41
N VAL A 631 11.48 9.97 10.52
CA VAL A 631 10.94 9.81 11.89
C VAL A 631 9.58 10.51 12.03
N SER A 632 9.43 11.69 11.43
CA SER A 632 8.16 12.42 11.40
C SER A 632 7.04 11.70 10.63
N MET A 633 7.39 11.02 9.53
CA MET A 633 6.48 10.21 8.71
C MET A 633 6.12 8.88 9.40
N ILE A 634 7.12 8.24 10.01
CA ILE A 634 7.07 7.00 10.79
C ILE A 634 6.17 7.18 12.03
N GLN A 635 6.29 8.29 12.77
CA GLN A 635 5.50 8.57 13.97
C GLN A 635 4.06 9.01 13.70
N GLU A 636 3.75 9.58 12.52
CA GLU A 636 2.37 9.89 12.11
C GLU A 636 1.68 8.70 11.40
N ALA A 637 2.40 7.63 11.05
CA ALA A 637 1.77 6.40 10.56
C ALA A 637 0.97 5.66 11.65
N HIS A 638 0.22 4.62 11.27
CA HIS A 638 -0.33 3.66 12.23
C HIS A 638 0.67 2.54 12.58
N VAL A 639 1.66 2.29 11.71
CA VAL A 639 2.80 1.41 11.95
C VAL A 639 4.07 2.03 11.37
N GLY A 640 5.05 2.29 12.21
CA GLY A 640 6.38 2.76 11.83
C GLY A 640 7.35 1.61 11.52
N LEU A 641 8.03 1.66 10.39
CA LEU A 641 8.98 0.64 9.93
C LEU A 641 10.36 1.26 9.69
N GLY A 642 11.41 0.70 10.30
CA GLY A 642 12.78 1.20 10.20
C GLY A 642 13.67 0.28 9.37
N VAL A 643 14.36 0.81 8.37
CA VAL A 643 15.46 0.12 7.70
C VAL A 643 16.77 0.47 8.41
N MET A 644 17.66 -0.51 8.59
CA MET A 644 18.96 -0.29 9.25
C MET A 644 19.99 0.24 8.24
N GLY A 645 19.86 1.52 7.90
CA GLY A 645 20.73 2.23 6.96
C GLY A 645 22.11 2.59 7.53
N LYS A 646 23.00 3.08 6.64
CA LYS A 646 24.34 3.58 7.02
C LYS A 646 24.32 4.96 7.66
N GLU A 647 23.28 5.76 7.42
CA GLU A 647 23.21 7.18 7.81
C GLU A 647 22.90 7.39 9.30
N GLY A 648 22.42 6.35 9.98
CA GLY A 648 22.22 6.33 11.43
C GLY A 648 21.26 5.23 11.88
N ARG A 649 20.96 5.19 13.18
CA ARG A 649 19.92 4.33 13.77
C ARG A 649 18.76 5.13 14.34
N GLN A 650 18.45 6.29 13.76
CA GLN A 650 17.37 7.17 14.25
C GLN A 650 15.98 6.63 13.89
N ALA A 651 15.71 6.34 12.61
CA ALA A 651 14.47 5.68 12.22
C ALA A 651 14.30 4.34 12.96
N VAL A 652 15.35 3.53 13.01
CA VAL A 652 15.44 2.24 13.73
C VAL A 652 15.06 2.34 15.23
N ARG A 653 15.27 3.49 15.89
CA ARG A 653 14.86 3.73 17.29
C ARG A 653 13.45 4.27 17.43
N CYS A 654 12.93 4.93 16.39
CA CYS A 654 11.63 5.62 16.43
C CYS A 654 10.51 4.84 15.71
N SER A 655 10.86 3.80 14.96
CA SER A 655 9.93 2.85 14.34
C SER A 655 9.45 1.79 15.33
N ASP A 656 8.32 1.17 15.04
CA ASP A 656 7.76 0.06 15.83
C ASP A 656 8.50 -1.24 15.59
N PHE A 657 8.81 -1.51 14.31
CA PHE A 657 9.57 -2.68 13.84
C PHE A 657 10.77 -2.19 13.03
N ALA A 658 11.92 -2.85 13.14
CA ALA A 658 13.10 -2.54 12.32
C ALA A 658 13.76 -3.81 11.75
N PHE A 659 14.32 -3.71 10.54
CA PHE A 659 14.99 -4.81 9.85
C PHE A 659 16.07 -4.32 8.86
N PRO A 660 17.08 -5.13 8.50
CA PRO A 660 18.27 -4.59 7.82
C PRO A 660 18.10 -4.12 6.37
N ARG A 661 17.22 -4.74 5.57
CA ARG A 661 17.10 -4.50 4.13
C ARG A 661 15.64 -4.45 3.67
N PHE A 662 15.31 -3.64 2.67
CA PHE A 662 13.94 -3.44 2.18
C PHE A 662 13.25 -4.75 1.77
N ARG A 663 13.97 -5.71 1.15
CA ARG A 663 13.43 -7.04 0.77
C ARG A 663 12.75 -7.81 1.91
N HIS A 664 13.15 -7.56 3.17
CA HIS A 664 12.56 -8.24 4.32
C HIS A 664 11.10 -7.80 4.58
N LEU A 665 10.71 -6.59 4.15
CA LEU A 665 9.34 -6.07 4.24
C LEU A 665 8.29 -7.02 3.64
N LYS A 666 8.62 -7.68 2.52
CA LYS A 666 7.78 -8.69 1.87
C LYS A 666 7.36 -9.79 2.85
N ARG A 667 8.29 -10.24 3.71
CA ARG A 667 8.04 -11.27 4.71
C ARG A 667 7.36 -10.72 5.97
N VAL A 668 7.75 -9.52 6.41
CA VAL A 668 7.16 -8.84 7.58
C VAL A 668 5.64 -8.68 7.42
N LEU A 669 5.17 -8.14 6.29
CA LEU A 669 3.74 -7.93 6.08
C LEU A 669 3.00 -9.22 5.69
N LEU A 670 3.50 -9.97 4.69
CA LEU A 670 2.75 -11.09 4.11
C LEU A 670 2.76 -12.36 4.95
N VAL A 671 3.77 -12.56 5.83
CA VAL A 671 3.86 -13.74 6.71
C VAL A 671 3.49 -13.37 8.15
N HIS A 672 4.28 -12.50 8.78
CA HIS A 672 4.09 -12.17 10.21
C HIS A 672 2.78 -11.43 10.45
N GLY A 673 2.54 -10.33 9.74
CA GLY A 673 1.26 -9.59 9.83
C GLY A 673 0.04 -10.48 9.56
N HIS A 674 0.12 -11.37 8.57
CA HIS A 674 -0.95 -12.31 8.26
C HIS A 674 -1.24 -13.31 9.40
N TRP A 675 -0.19 -13.83 10.04
CA TRP A 675 -0.32 -14.71 11.19
C TRP A 675 -0.80 -13.99 12.45
N TYR A 676 -0.22 -12.83 12.80
CA TYR A 676 -0.60 -12.08 14.01
C TYR A 676 -2.06 -11.65 13.97
N TYR A 677 -2.53 -11.08 12.86
CA TYR A 677 -3.94 -10.72 12.69
C TYR A 677 -4.86 -11.95 12.83
N TRP A 678 -4.53 -13.07 12.17
CA TRP A 678 -5.37 -14.27 12.24
C TRP A 678 -5.43 -14.88 13.65
N ARG A 679 -4.30 -14.92 14.36
CA ARG A 679 -4.19 -15.40 15.74
C ARG A 679 -5.05 -14.56 16.68
N ILE A 680 -4.87 -13.23 16.68
CA ILE A 680 -5.64 -12.32 17.53
C ILE A 680 -7.12 -12.34 17.16
N ALA A 681 -7.46 -12.42 15.87
CA ALA A 681 -8.85 -12.46 15.43
C ALA A 681 -9.61 -13.71 15.88
N ILE A 682 -8.98 -14.90 15.92
CA ILE A 682 -9.62 -16.08 16.51
C ILE A 682 -9.58 -16.05 18.04
N LEU A 683 -8.47 -15.62 18.64
CA LEU A 683 -8.32 -15.45 20.10
C LEU A 683 -9.49 -14.66 20.71
N VAL A 684 -9.79 -13.48 20.17
CA VAL A 684 -10.88 -12.61 20.65
C VAL A 684 -12.25 -13.30 20.50
N ASN A 685 -12.58 -13.79 19.29
CA ASN A 685 -13.88 -14.40 19.02
C ASN A 685 -14.13 -15.65 19.88
N TYR A 686 -13.10 -16.51 20.03
CA TYR A 686 -13.17 -17.69 20.90
C TYR A 686 -13.35 -17.32 22.37
N PHE A 687 -12.68 -16.26 22.87
CA PHE A 687 -12.80 -15.83 24.26
C PHE A 687 -14.22 -15.40 24.64
N PHE A 688 -14.93 -14.69 23.74
CA PHE A 688 -16.34 -14.37 23.95
C PHE A 688 -17.22 -15.61 23.82
N TYR A 689 -17.03 -16.43 22.77
CA TYR A 689 -17.73 -17.70 22.60
C TYR A 689 -17.69 -18.59 23.85
N LYS A 690 -16.50 -18.83 24.43
CA LYS A 690 -16.37 -19.71 25.60
C LYS A 690 -17.07 -19.15 26.83
N ASN A 691 -17.07 -17.83 27.01
CA ASN A 691 -17.70 -17.19 28.16
C ASN A 691 -19.22 -17.17 28.02
N VAL A 692 -19.76 -16.92 26.83
CA VAL A 692 -21.20 -17.04 26.54
C VAL A 692 -21.68 -18.48 26.74
N ALA A 693 -20.96 -19.48 26.21
CA ALA A 693 -21.28 -20.89 26.42
C ALA A 693 -21.22 -21.31 27.91
N PHE A 694 -20.34 -20.68 28.69
CA PHE A 694 -20.15 -20.92 30.12
C PHE A 694 -21.19 -20.24 31.01
N ILE A 695 -21.52 -18.96 30.79
CA ILE A 695 -22.32 -18.16 31.74
C ILE A 695 -23.83 -18.17 31.46
N LEU A 696 -24.26 -18.41 30.21
CA LEU A 696 -25.68 -18.49 29.89
C LEU A 696 -26.43 -19.62 30.65
N PRO A 697 -25.85 -20.81 30.94
CA PRO A 697 -26.44 -21.78 31.85
C PRO A 697 -26.81 -21.20 33.23
N CYS A 698 -25.96 -20.33 33.81
CA CYS A 698 -26.29 -19.63 35.07
C CYS A 698 -27.49 -18.69 34.90
N SER A 699 -27.66 -18.07 33.72
CA SER A 699 -28.83 -17.24 33.42
C SER A 699 -30.10 -18.07 33.23
N TYR A 700 -30.01 -19.25 32.60
CA TYR A 700 -31.15 -20.17 32.48
C TYR A 700 -31.58 -20.72 33.85
N TYR A 701 -30.63 -21.01 34.75
CA TYR A 701 -30.93 -21.44 36.12
C TYR A 701 -31.80 -20.43 36.90
N GLN A 702 -31.65 -19.13 36.69
CA GLN A 702 -32.44 -18.10 37.40
C GLN A 702 -33.95 -18.19 37.14
N PHE A 703 -34.36 -18.72 35.97
CA PHE A 703 -35.78 -18.94 35.67
C PHE A 703 -36.38 -20.09 36.50
N PHE A 704 -35.55 -21.00 37.02
CA PHE A 704 -35.96 -22.12 37.87
C PHE A 704 -35.75 -21.80 39.36
N SER A 705 -34.71 -21.03 39.71
CA SER A 705 -34.47 -20.54 41.09
C SER A 705 -35.29 -19.30 41.47
N ALA A 706 -36.34 -18.98 40.70
CA ALA A 706 -37.24 -17.84 40.91
C ALA A 706 -36.52 -16.48 41.08
N TYR A 707 -35.43 -16.27 40.33
CA TYR A 707 -34.59 -15.07 40.37
C TYR A 707 -33.89 -14.82 41.74
N SER A 708 -33.59 -15.88 42.49
CA SER A 708 -32.90 -15.83 43.80
C SER A 708 -31.47 -15.24 43.80
N THR A 709 -30.86 -15.00 42.64
CA THR A 709 -29.42 -14.69 42.47
C THR A 709 -28.47 -15.83 42.90
N GLU A 710 -28.97 -17.05 43.05
CA GLU A 710 -28.14 -18.22 43.34
C GLU A 710 -27.26 -18.62 42.13
N ALA A 711 -25.98 -18.93 42.38
CA ALA A 711 -25.02 -19.27 41.33
C ALA A 711 -24.99 -20.79 41.05
N LEU A 712 -25.33 -21.17 39.81
CA LEU A 712 -25.26 -22.57 39.32
C LEU A 712 -23.87 -23.22 39.46
N TYR A 713 -22.79 -22.42 39.52
CA TYR A 713 -21.43 -22.91 39.72
C TYR A 713 -20.83 -22.33 40.98
N THR A 714 -20.04 -23.15 41.69
CA THR A 714 -19.33 -22.72 42.88
C THR A 714 -18.24 -21.69 42.57
N SER A 715 -17.92 -20.85 43.55
CA SER A 715 -16.90 -19.80 43.50
C SER A 715 -15.53 -20.29 42.97
N TRP A 716 -15.16 -21.53 43.27
CA TRP A 716 -13.94 -22.16 42.76
C TRP A 716 -13.99 -22.38 41.24
N TYR A 717 -15.10 -22.90 40.72
CA TYR A 717 -15.30 -23.12 39.29
C TYR A 717 -15.43 -21.79 38.52
N LEU A 718 -16.16 -20.82 39.07
CA LEU A 718 -16.25 -19.45 38.53
C LEU A 718 -14.87 -18.78 38.38
N SER A 719 -14.03 -18.86 39.42
CA SER A 719 -12.70 -18.24 39.44
C SER A 719 -11.69 -18.96 38.53
N LEU A 720 -11.64 -20.29 38.56
CA LEU A 720 -10.61 -21.08 37.89
C LEU A 720 -10.87 -21.34 36.40
N TYR A 721 -12.13 -21.25 35.94
CA TYR A 721 -12.50 -21.49 34.54
C TYR A 721 -11.71 -20.62 33.55
N ASN A 722 -11.69 -19.31 33.78
CA ASN A 722 -11.08 -18.33 32.88
C ASN A 722 -9.58 -18.09 33.10
N THR A 723 -9.05 -18.47 34.26
CA THR A 723 -7.67 -18.20 34.68
C THR A 723 -6.77 -19.41 34.52
N MET A 724 -7.29 -20.63 34.70
CA MET A 724 -6.54 -21.88 34.64
C MET A 724 -7.11 -22.86 33.61
N PHE A 725 -8.33 -23.38 33.83
CA PHE A 725 -8.84 -24.55 33.10
C PHE A 725 -8.96 -24.35 31.58
N THR A 726 -9.23 -23.13 31.12
CA THR A 726 -9.34 -22.81 29.67
C THR A 726 -8.29 -21.83 29.16
N ALA A 727 -7.30 -21.44 29.98
CA ALA A 727 -6.36 -20.37 29.65
C ALA A 727 -5.15 -20.85 28.84
N LEU A 728 -4.49 -21.93 29.27
CA LEU A 728 -3.29 -22.42 28.60
C LEU A 728 -3.52 -22.83 27.12
N PRO A 729 -4.60 -23.56 26.75
CA PRO A 729 -4.74 -24.06 25.39
C PRO A 729 -5.00 -22.96 24.36
N ILE A 730 -5.81 -21.96 24.72
CA ILE A 730 -6.07 -20.81 23.84
C ILE A 730 -4.84 -19.90 23.70
N PHE A 731 -4.00 -19.80 24.74
CA PHE A 731 -2.72 -19.11 24.66
C PHE A 731 -1.75 -19.83 23.70
N ILE A 732 -1.56 -21.15 23.86
CA ILE A 732 -0.71 -21.95 22.95
C ILE A 732 -1.23 -21.89 21.50
N PHE A 733 -2.54 -21.97 21.30
CA PHE A 733 -3.16 -21.76 19.99
C PHE A 733 -2.79 -20.38 19.39
N ALA A 734 -3.01 -19.30 20.15
CA ALA A 734 -2.81 -17.94 19.66
C ALA A 734 -1.31 -17.56 19.50
N LEU A 735 -0.38 -18.34 20.04
CA LEU A 735 1.04 -18.25 19.73
C LEU A 735 1.42 -18.98 18.43
N PHE A 736 0.97 -20.22 18.25
CA PHE A 736 1.55 -21.13 17.25
C PHE A 736 0.67 -21.44 16.03
N GLU A 737 -0.62 -21.10 16.02
CA GLU A 737 -1.52 -21.36 14.89
C GLU A 737 -0.98 -20.76 13.57
N GLN A 738 -1.09 -21.53 12.48
CA GLN A 738 -0.69 -21.13 11.13
C GLN A 738 -1.79 -21.54 10.14
N ASN A 739 -2.66 -20.60 9.79
CA ASN A 739 -3.73 -20.81 8.82
C ASN A 739 -3.19 -21.21 7.42
N HIS A 740 -2.06 -20.62 7.04
CA HIS A 740 -1.28 -20.87 5.84
C HIS A 740 0.21 -20.89 6.20
N SER A 741 0.99 -21.78 5.58
CA SER A 741 2.43 -21.86 5.82
C SER A 741 3.16 -20.67 5.17
N SER A 742 4.29 -20.27 5.75
CA SER A 742 5.12 -19.14 5.26
C SER A 742 5.49 -19.29 3.78
N LYS A 743 5.87 -20.51 3.34
CA LYS A 743 6.15 -20.84 1.93
C LYS A 743 4.96 -20.61 0.99
N ARG A 744 3.71 -20.71 1.47
CA ARG A 744 2.51 -20.39 0.68
C ARG A 744 2.26 -18.89 0.64
N LEU A 745 2.36 -18.21 1.79
CA LEU A 745 2.15 -16.76 1.88
C LEU A 745 3.17 -15.96 1.04
N MET A 746 4.42 -16.43 0.99
CA MET A 746 5.49 -15.87 0.12
C MET A 746 5.35 -16.21 -1.38
N LYS A 747 4.34 -17.00 -1.79
CA LYS A 747 4.08 -17.36 -3.20
C LYS A 747 2.71 -16.90 -3.72
N GLU A 748 1.68 -16.92 -2.88
CA GLU A 748 0.31 -16.52 -3.21
C GLU A 748 0.00 -15.18 -2.51
N HIS A 749 0.70 -14.11 -2.89
CA HIS A 749 0.66 -12.81 -2.19
C HIS A 749 -0.77 -12.25 -2.03
N SER A 750 -1.64 -12.53 -3.01
CA SER A 750 -3.06 -12.18 -2.98
C SER A 750 -3.85 -12.73 -1.78
N LEU A 751 -3.31 -13.70 -1.03
CA LEU A 751 -3.89 -14.20 0.22
C LEU A 751 -4.09 -13.09 1.27
N TYR A 752 -3.27 -12.04 1.26
CA TYR A 752 -3.38 -10.89 2.17
C TYR A 752 -4.75 -10.18 2.04
N LYS A 753 -5.32 -10.12 0.82
CA LYS A 753 -6.66 -9.57 0.54
C LYS A 753 -7.81 -10.30 1.25
N ASN A 754 -7.55 -11.45 1.87
CA ASN A 754 -8.55 -12.17 2.68
C ASN A 754 -8.66 -11.65 4.11
N ILE A 755 -7.67 -10.90 4.62
CA ILE A 755 -7.66 -10.37 5.99
C ILE A 755 -7.83 -8.85 6.08
N THR A 756 -7.43 -8.10 5.05
CA THR A 756 -7.66 -6.64 4.93
C THR A 756 -9.10 -6.21 5.21
N LYS A 757 -9.31 -4.96 5.64
CA LYS A 757 -10.63 -4.39 6.01
C LYS A 757 -11.28 -5.11 7.19
N ASN A 758 -10.44 -5.51 8.15
CA ASN A 758 -10.75 -6.16 9.42
C ASN A 758 -11.78 -7.29 9.33
N LYS A 759 -11.72 -8.09 8.27
CA LYS A 759 -12.78 -9.01 7.85
C LYS A 759 -13.20 -10.02 8.92
N LYS A 760 -12.26 -10.44 9.80
CA LYS A 760 -12.46 -11.47 10.83
C LYS A 760 -12.95 -10.94 12.19
N LEU A 761 -12.79 -9.66 12.49
CA LEU A 761 -13.37 -9.01 13.68
C LEU A 761 -14.58 -8.12 13.33
N THR A 762 -15.16 -8.30 12.13
CA THR A 762 -16.46 -7.69 11.80
C THR A 762 -17.55 -8.15 12.75
N TRP A 763 -18.53 -7.28 13.04
CA TRP A 763 -19.68 -7.59 13.89
C TRP A 763 -20.46 -8.85 13.45
N LYS A 764 -20.45 -9.16 12.15
CA LYS A 764 -21.03 -10.41 11.60
C LYS A 764 -20.28 -11.65 12.09
N SER A 765 -18.94 -11.63 12.02
CA SER A 765 -18.09 -12.70 12.55
C SER A 765 -18.32 -12.88 14.05
N PHE A 766 -18.31 -11.78 14.82
CA PHE A 766 -18.59 -11.79 16.25
C PHE A 766 -19.96 -12.40 16.58
N ALA A 767 -21.02 -11.97 15.89
CA ALA A 767 -22.36 -12.51 16.08
C ALA A 767 -22.44 -14.02 15.78
N GLU A 768 -21.80 -14.51 14.71
CA GLU A 768 -21.74 -15.95 14.40
C GLU A 768 -21.16 -16.78 15.56
N TRP A 769 -20.03 -16.35 16.14
CA TRP A 769 -19.40 -17.05 17.27
C TRP A 769 -20.25 -17.03 18.54
N ASN A 770 -20.92 -15.91 18.83
CA ASN A 770 -21.79 -15.81 20.01
C ASN A 770 -23.10 -16.60 19.84
N ILE A 771 -23.63 -16.72 18.62
CA ILE A 771 -24.79 -17.59 18.32
C ILE A 771 -24.44 -19.08 18.53
N VAL A 772 -23.24 -19.51 18.14
CA VAL A 772 -22.73 -20.87 18.44
C VAL A 772 -22.55 -21.06 19.95
N GLY A 773 -22.04 -20.05 20.67
CA GLY A 773 -21.95 -20.08 22.13
C GLY A 773 -23.32 -20.23 22.81
N LEU A 774 -24.34 -19.53 22.30
CA LEU A 774 -25.72 -19.64 22.75
C LEU A 774 -26.29 -21.04 22.46
N TRP A 775 -26.11 -21.59 21.26
CA TRP A 775 -26.50 -22.97 20.94
C TRP A 775 -25.90 -23.98 21.93
N HIS A 776 -24.59 -23.88 22.20
CA HIS A 776 -23.93 -24.76 23.16
C HIS A 776 -24.46 -24.59 24.58
N SER A 777 -24.72 -23.35 25.03
CA SER A 777 -25.33 -23.12 26.35
C SER A 777 -26.70 -23.77 26.51
N VAL A 778 -27.52 -23.76 25.45
CA VAL A 778 -28.87 -24.36 25.45
C VAL A 778 -28.76 -25.88 25.54
N VAL A 779 -27.91 -26.51 24.72
CA VAL A 779 -27.65 -27.96 24.76
C VAL A 779 -27.09 -28.38 26.12
N LEU A 780 -26.15 -27.61 26.67
CA LEU A 780 -25.51 -27.86 27.97
C LEU A 780 -26.50 -27.81 29.14
N PHE A 781 -27.30 -26.75 29.24
CA PHE A 781 -28.22 -26.58 30.36
C PHE A 781 -29.47 -27.46 30.20
N PHE A 782 -30.21 -27.34 29.08
CA PHE A 782 -31.48 -28.05 28.91
C PHE A 782 -31.29 -29.55 28.67
N GLY A 783 -30.15 -29.96 28.10
CA GLY A 783 -29.79 -31.39 28.00
C GLY A 783 -29.48 -32.01 29.37
N ALA A 784 -28.81 -31.29 30.27
CA ALA A 784 -28.62 -31.73 31.65
C ALA A 784 -29.95 -31.72 32.41
N TYR A 785 -30.78 -30.68 32.25
CA TYR A 785 -32.09 -30.59 32.92
C TYR A 785 -33.01 -31.74 32.50
N ALA A 786 -33.02 -32.11 31.22
CA ALA A 786 -33.76 -33.27 30.71
C ALA A 786 -33.28 -34.62 31.28
N LEU A 787 -32.03 -34.72 31.73
CA LEU A 787 -31.51 -35.90 32.43
C LEU A 787 -32.01 -35.98 33.89
N PHE A 788 -32.34 -34.84 34.50
CA PHE A 788 -32.77 -34.69 35.91
C PHE A 788 -34.29 -34.58 36.08
N GLY A 789 -35.08 -34.87 35.03
CA GLY A 789 -36.54 -34.68 35.03
C GLY A 789 -37.28 -35.42 36.15
N ASP A 790 -38.47 -34.91 36.48
CA ASP A 790 -39.28 -35.29 37.66
C ASP A 790 -39.24 -36.78 38.03
N GLY A 791 -38.62 -37.09 39.17
CA GLY A 791 -38.54 -38.44 39.74
C GLY A 791 -37.35 -39.30 39.28
N ALA A 792 -36.42 -38.78 38.47
CA ALA A 792 -35.23 -39.50 38.05
C ALA A 792 -34.20 -39.68 39.18
N SER A 793 -34.28 -40.79 39.93
CA SER A 793 -33.22 -41.20 40.86
C SER A 793 -31.97 -41.66 40.08
N LEU A 794 -31.06 -40.72 39.81
CA LEU A 794 -29.91 -40.92 38.93
C LEU A 794 -28.79 -41.82 39.51
N GLN A 795 -28.84 -42.17 40.79
CA GLN A 795 -27.88 -43.08 41.45
C GLN A 795 -28.44 -44.51 41.58
N PRO A 796 -27.62 -45.57 41.43
CA PRO A 796 -28.05 -46.97 41.57
C PRO A 796 -28.61 -47.37 42.95
N ASP A 797 -28.39 -46.56 43.98
CA ASP A 797 -28.88 -46.76 45.35
C ASP A 797 -30.22 -46.05 45.65
N GLY A 798 -30.73 -45.26 44.68
CA GLY A 798 -31.95 -44.48 44.82
C GLY A 798 -31.77 -43.09 45.46
N MET A 799 -30.55 -42.63 45.73
CA MET A 799 -30.33 -41.29 46.27
C MET A 799 -30.47 -40.19 45.20
N ASN A 800 -31.20 -39.13 45.55
CA ASN A 800 -31.30 -37.92 44.74
C ASN A 800 -29.95 -37.19 44.64
N TRP A 801 -29.77 -36.43 43.56
CA TRP A 801 -28.66 -35.48 43.42
C TRP A 801 -29.08 -34.11 43.94
N GLY A 802 -28.16 -33.37 44.57
CA GLY A 802 -28.36 -31.96 44.92
C GLY A 802 -27.88 -31.02 43.81
N ASP A 803 -28.24 -29.74 43.90
CA ASP A 803 -28.05 -28.75 42.84
C ASP A 803 -26.56 -28.50 42.51
N ASN A 804 -25.67 -28.61 43.50
CA ASN A 804 -24.22 -28.60 43.28
C ASN A 804 -23.74 -29.72 42.35
N ALA A 805 -24.38 -30.89 42.37
CA ALA A 805 -24.02 -32.01 41.50
C ALA A 805 -24.54 -31.79 40.06
N PHE A 806 -25.71 -31.16 39.90
CA PHE A 806 -26.22 -30.66 38.61
C PHE A 806 -25.26 -29.61 38.01
N GLY A 807 -24.94 -28.57 38.78
CA GLY A 807 -23.98 -27.53 38.38
C GLY A 807 -22.60 -28.09 38.02
N THR A 808 -22.11 -29.07 38.78
CA THR A 808 -20.85 -29.77 38.53
C THR A 808 -20.88 -30.59 37.24
N LEU A 809 -21.99 -31.28 36.92
CA LEU A 809 -22.14 -32.01 35.65
C LEU A 809 -22.14 -31.06 34.44
N VAL A 810 -22.89 -29.95 34.53
CA VAL A 810 -22.90 -28.94 33.47
C VAL A 810 -21.50 -28.35 33.31
N PHE A 811 -20.80 -27.98 34.39
CA PHE A 811 -19.46 -27.42 34.35
C PHE A 811 -18.42 -28.37 33.73
N HIS A 812 -18.42 -29.64 34.13
CA HIS A 812 -17.56 -30.68 33.54
C HIS A 812 -17.79 -30.77 32.02
N THR A 813 -19.04 -30.75 31.59
CA THR A 813 -19.42 -30.84 30.18
C THR A 813 -19.03 -29.58 29.38
N VAL A 814 -19.17 -28.37 29.97
CA VAL A 814 -18.70 -27.09 29.40
C VAL A 814 -17.20 -27.16 29.09
N VAL A 815 -16.38 -27.58 30.06
CA VAL A 815 -14.91 -27.58 29.94
C VAL A 815 -14.46 -28.49 28.79
N PHE A 816 -15.01 -29.70 28.68
CA PHE A 816 -14.67 -30.62 27.58
C PHE A 816 -15.09 -30.08 26.21
N ILE A 817 -16.32 -29.57 26.06
CA ILE A 817 -16.83 -29.05 24.77
C ILE A 817 -16.04 -27.83 24.31
N VAL A 818 -15.73 -26.89 25.21
CA VAL A 818 -14.95 -25.69 24.89
C VAL A 818 -13.54 -26.03 24.44
N LEU A 819 -12.85 -26.93 25.15
CA LEU A 819 -11.48 -27.35 24.80
C LEU A 819 -11.41 -28.14 23.50
N LEU A 820 -12.40 -28.99 23.20
CA LEU A 820 -12.46 -29.74 21.95
C LEU A 820 -12.90 -28.89 20.75
N LYS A 821 -13.74 -27.86 20.96
CA LYS A 821 -14.05 -26.83 19.95
C LYS A 821 -12.79 -26.09 19.50
N LEU A 822 -11.84 -25.79 20.40
CA LEU A 822 -10.58 -25.15 20.01
C LEU A 822 -9.76 -26.01 19.04
N LEU A 823 -9.74 -27.33 19.26
CA LEU A 823 -9.06 -28.29 18.39
C LEU A 823 -9.71 -28.38 16.99
N LEU A 824 -11.04 -28.27 16.92
CA LEU A 824 -11.82 -28.28 15.67
C LEU A 824 -11.58 -27.03 14.80
N GLU A 825 -11.30 -25.88 15.40
CA GLU A 825 -11.06 -24.61 14.69
C GLU A 825 -9.58 -24.40 14.29
N SER A 826 -8.65 -25.14 14.90
CA SER A 826 -7.23 -25.09 14.54
C SER A 826 -6.95 -25.76 13.20
N ARG A 827 -6.13 -25.10 12.36
CA ARG A 827 -5.63 -25.64 11.10
C ARG A 827 -4.18 -26.09 11.19
N TYR A 828 -3.49 -25.75 12.28
CA TYR A 828 -2.14 -26.21 12.59
C TYR A 828 -2.09 -26.91 13.96
N ILE A 829 -2.66 -28.12 14.02
CA ILE A 829 -2.59 -28.99 15.20
C ILE A 829 -1.13 -29.42 15.38
N ASN A 830 -0.46 -28.83 16.37
CA ASN A 830 0.88 -29.20 16.79
C ASN A 830 0.86 -29.99 18.12
N ALA A 831 1.96 -30.66 18.44
CA ALA A 831 2.06 -31.47 19.66
C ALA A 831 1.87 -30.65 20.95
N LEU A 832 2.26 -29.37 20.94
CA LEU A 832 2.16 -28.47 22.10
C LEU A 832 0.71 -28.10 22.40
N LEU A 833 -0.12 -27.84 21.37
CA LEU A 833 -1.54 -27.57 21.51
C LEU A 833 -2.27 -28.82 22.02
N ALA A 834 -2.03 -29.98 21.43
CA ALA A 834 -2.62 -31.25 21.88
C ALA A 834 -2.24 -31.57 23.34
N LEU A 835 -0.96 -31.40 23.70
CA LEU A 835 -0.48 -31.55 25.08
C LEU A 835 -1.11 -30.53 26.03
N SER A 836 -1.27 -29.27 25.62
CA SER A 836 -1.88 -28.22 26.46
C SER A 836 -3.35 -28.51 26.77
N ILE A 837 -4.11 -29.04 25.80
CA ILE A 837 -5.51 -29.46 25.98
C ILE A 837 -5.56 -30.64 26.96
N PHE A 838 -4.73 -31.67 26.74
CA PHE A 838 -4.65 -32.84 27.62
C PHE A 838 -4.29 -32.47 29.07
N LEU A 839 -3.27 -31.63 29.26
CA LEU A 839 -2.85 -31.14 30.57
C LEU A 839 -3.95 -30.31 31.25
N SER A 840 -4.70 -29.50 30.50
CA SER A 840 -5.79 -28.67 31.05
C SER A 840 -6.98 -29.52 31.51
N ILE A 841 -7.32 -30.58 30.75
CA ILE A 841 -8.35 -31.56 31.15
C ILE A 841 -7.90 -32.33 32.40
N LEU A 842 -6.66 -32.84 32.41
CA LEU A 842 -6.10 -33.56 33.55
C LEU A 842 -6.03 -32.69 34.82
N PHE A 843 -5.63 -31.43 34.68
CA PHE A 843 -5.57 -30.47 35.78
C PHE A 843 -6.97 -30.12 36.32
N PHE A 844 -7.95 -29.89 35.44
CA PHE A 844 -9.36 -29.70 35.84
C PHE A 844 -9.87 -30.91 36.64
N ILE A 845 -9.69 -32.13 36.14
CA ILE A 845 -10.12 -33.36 36.81
C ILE A 845 -9.43 -33.50 38.19
N GLY A 846 -8.13 -33.25 38.27
CA GLY A 846 -7.37 -33.30 39.53
C GLY A 846 -7.85 -32.27 40.56
N VAL A 847 -8.11 -31.04 40.14
CA VAL A 847 -8.63 -29.98 41.02
C VAL A 847 -10.06 -30.29 41.47
N ALA A 848 -10.92 -30.80 40.60
CA ALA A 848 -12.29 -31.16 40.95
C ALA A 848 -12.35 -32.34 41.94
N PHE A 849 -11.50 -33.36 41.78
CA PHE A 849 -11.32 -34.40 42.81
C PHE A 849 -10.79 -33.80 44.12
N GLY A 850 -9.77 -32.94 44.08
CA GLY A 850 -9.22 -32.28 45.27
C GLY A 850 -10.28 -31.51 46.07
N ILE A 851 -11.07 -30.66 45.41
CA ILE A 851 -12.18 -29.92 46.02
C ILE A 851 -13.21 -30.86 46.68
N SER A 852 -13.52 -31.99 46.07
CA SER A 852 -14.46 -32.97 46.64
C SER A 852 -13.87 -33.93 47.68
N SER A 853 -12.54 -34.00 47.81
CA SER A 853 -11.84 -34.77 48.86
C SER A 853 -11.60 -33.97 50.14
N ILE A 854 -11.40 -32.66 50.02
CA ILE A 854 -10.96 -31.79 51.12
C ILE A 854 -12.17 -31.40 51.99
N TYR A 855 -12.16 -31.86 53.24
CA TYR A 855 -13.10 -31.47 54.28
C TYR A 855 -12.40 -30.53 55.26
N ILE A 856 -12.66 -29.23 55.18
CA ILE A 856 -12.13 -28.20 56.08
C ILE A 856 -13.29 -27.62 56.91
N GLU A 857 -13.13 -27.52 58.23
CA GLU A 857 -14.26 -27.23 59.12
C GLU A 857 -14.76 -25.77 59.07
N GLU A 858 -13.92 -24.81 58.63
CA GLU A 858 -14.20 -23.36 58.75
C GLU A 858 -14.34 -22.55 57.43
N GLU A 859 -13.75 -22.97 56.29
CA GLU A 859 -13.77 -22.14 55.05
C GLU A 859 -14.31 -22.83 53.77
N THR A 860 -14.48 -24.15 53.74
CA THR A 860 -15.16 -24.81 52.61
C THR A 860 -16.68 -24.85 52.84
N PRO A 861 -17.53 -24.43 51.87
CA PRO A 861 -18.95 -24.78 51.91
C PRO A 861 -19.06 -26.30 51.95
N LYS A 862 -19.81 -26.82 52.92
CA LYS A 862 -19.87 -28.26 53.26
C LYS A 862 -20.55 -29.08 52.15
N ASP A 863 -21.13 -28.37 51.19
CA ASP A 863 -22.07 -28.79 50.16
C ASP A 863 -21.39 -29.30 48.87
N MET A 864 -20.04 -29.25 48.82
CA MET A 864 -19.22 -29.79 47.72
C MET A 864 -18.45 -31.07 48.06
N TYR A 865 -18.50 -31.50 49.33
CA TYR A 865 -17.87 -32.76 49.76
C TYR A 865 -18.47 -33.95 49.00
N TRP A 866 -17.60 -34.84 48.50
CA TRP A 866 -17.97 -36.03 47.72
C TRP A 866 -18.69 -35.80 46.36
N VAL A 867 -19.14 -34.57 46.05
CA VAL A 867 -19.97 -34.27 44.85
C VAL A 867 -19.36 -34.77 43.55
N TYR A 868 -18.09 -34.49 43.25
CA TYR A 868 -17.47 -34.91 41.99
C TYR A 868 -17.31 -36.44 41.87
N TYR A 869 -17.20 -37.15 42.99
CA TYR A 869 -17.19 -38.62 43.00
C TYR A 869 -18.56 -39.20 42.61
N VAL A 870 -19.66 -38.60 43.09
CA VAL A 870 -21.02 -38.95 42.67
C VAL A 870 -21.22 -38.66 41.17
N VAL A 871 -20.79 -37.49 40.70
CA VAL A 871 -20.94 -37.11 39.29
C VAL A 871 -20.18 -38.08 38.38
N ILE A 872 -18.90 -38.38 38.64
CA ILE A 872 -18.09 -39.27 37.79
C ILE A 872 -18.44 -40.76 37.96
N GLY A 873 -18.90 -41.19 39.13
CA GLY A 873 -19.25 -42.59 39.39
C GLY A 873 -20.48 -43.09 38.61
N ASN A 874 -21.32 -42.19 38.11
CA ASN A 874 -22.57 -42.53 37.44
C ASN A 874 -22.43 -42.58 35.90
N LEU A 875 -22.87 -43.69 35.30
CA LEU A 875 -22.82 -43.90 33.84
C LEU A 875 -23.64 -42.86 33.05
N ASN A 876 -24.73 -42.38 33.64
CA ASN A 876 -25.62 -41.37 33.05
C ASN A 876 -24.87 -40.06 32.73
N SER A 877 -23.90 -39.67 33.56
CA SER A 877 -23.03 -38.50 33.37
C SER A 877 -22.16 -38.63 32.12
N TRP A 878 -21.58 -39.80 31.91
CA TRP A 878 -20.72 -40.10 30.76
C TRP A 878 -21.53 -40.23 29.47
N ALA A 879 -22.73 -40.79 29.55
CA ALA A 879 -23.68 -40.81 28.43
C ALA A 879 -24.11 -39.39 28.03
N PHE A 880 -24.43 -38.53 29.00
CA PHE A 880 -24.73 -37.12 28.75
C PHE A 880 -23.55 -36.36 28.14
N LEU A 881 -22.33 -36.52 28.68
CA LEU A 881 -21.12 -35.90 28.14
C LEU A 881 -20.92 -36.26 26.65
N PHE A 882 -21.10 -37.53 26.29
CA PHE A 882 -20.96 -37.99 24.90
C PHE A 882 -22.06 -37.43 23.98
N LEU A 883 -23.32 -37.40 24.45
CA LEU A 883 -24.44 -36.83 23.69
C LEU A 883 -24.31 -35.31 23.51
N ALA A 884 -23.87 -34.58 24.54
CA ALA A 884 -23.64 -33.14 24.48
C ALA A 884 -22.46 -32.79 23.55
N LEU A 885 -21.38 -33.58 23.57
CA LEU A 885 -20.27 -33.45 22.61
C LEU A 885 -20.76 -33.61 21.15
N ILE A 886 -21.62 -34.60 20.89
CA ILE A 886 -22.24 -34.82 19.58
C ILE A 886 -23.13 -33.64 19.17
N ALA A 887 -24.04 -33.21 20.05
CA ALA A 887 -25.03 -32.16 19.75
C ALA A 887 -24.41 -30.75 19.58
N CYS A 888 -23.27 -30.48 20.23
CA CYS A 888 -22.53 -29.23 20.06
C CYS A 888 -21.56 -29.29 18.85
N LEU A 889 -20.66 -30.28 18.80
CA LEU A 889 -19.53 -30.22 17.88
C LEU A 889 -19.84 -30.67 16.45
N ILE A 890 -20.90 -31.47 16.20
CA ILE A 890 -21.26 -31.89 14.84
C ILE A 890 -21.82 -30.73 14.00
N PRO A 891 -22.77 -29.88 14.48
CA PRO A 891 -23.20 -28.68 13.76
C PRO A 891 -22.03 -27.79 13.35
N ASP A 892 -21.08 -27.56 14.25
CA ASP A 892 -19.87 -26.79 13.99
C ASP A 892 -18.97 -27.42 12.91
N PHE A 893 -18.74 -28.74 12.98
CA PHE A 893 -17.97 -29.47 11.98
C PHE A 893 -18.60 -29.36 10.58
N LEU A 894 -19.92 -29.49 10.48
CA LEU A 894 -20.68 -29.32 9.24
C LEU A 894 -20.59 -27.89 8.69
N LEU A 895 -20.68 -26.87 9.57
CA LEU A 895 -20.49 -25.46 9.19
C LEU A 895 -19.07 -25.20 8.66
N VAL A 896 -18.03 -25.77 9.28
CA VAL A 896 -16.64 -25.66 8.82
C VAL A 896 -16.46 -26.34 7.45
N ILE A 897 -17.03 -27.53 7.23
CA ILE A 897 -17.01 -28.21 5.93
C ILE A 897 -17.69 -27.35 4.84
N TRP A 898 -18.90 -26.86 5.09
CA TRP A 898 -19.65 -26.05 4.12
C TRP A 898 -18.91 -24.75 3.78
N ARG A 899 -18.34 -24.07 4.78
CA ARG A 899 -17.50 -22.87 4.60
C ARG A 899 -16.27 -23.17 3.73
N ASN A 900 -15.58 -24.29 3.98
CA ASN A 900 -14.43 -24.72 3.19
C ASN A 900 -14.81 -25.06 1.73
N GLN A 901 -15.85 -25.88 1.51
CA GLN A 901 -16.32 -26.26 0.18
C GLN A 901 -16.75 -25.04 -0.66
N LYS A 902 -17.50 -24.12 -0.05
CA LYS A 902 -17.95 -22.87 -0.70
C LYS A 902 -16.78 -21.96 -1.09
N ALA A 903 -15.68 -21.97 -0.34
CA ALA A 903 -14.45 -21.26 -0.68
C ALA A 903 -13.69 -21.95 -1.83
N THR A 904 -13.60 -23.29 -1.82
CA THR A 904 -12.97 -24.08 -2.90
C THR A 904 -13.73 -23.92 -4.22
N LEU A 905 -15.07 -23.99 -4.22
CA LEU A 905 -15.91 -23.74 -5.40
C LEU A 905 -15.63 -22.35 -5.99
N LYS A 906 -15.56 -21.30 -5.16
CA LYS A 906 -15.23 -19.95 -5.62
C LYS A 906 -13.80 -19.79 -6.16
N ARG A 907 -12.83 -20.54 -5.62
CA ARG A 907 -11.48 -20.63 -6.20
C ARG A 907 -11.52 -21.32 -7.55
N ASN A 908 -12.03 -22.55 -7.61
CA ASN A 908 -12.06 -23.34 -8.84
C ASN A 908 -12.75 -22.60 -9.99
N VAL A 909 -13.87 -21.92 -9.77
CA VAL A 909 -14.53 -21.08 -10.80
C VAL A 909 -13.62 -19.93 -11.27
N LYS A 910 -12.93 -19.25 -10.34
CA LYS A 910 -12.03 -18.14 -10.68
C LYS A 910 -10.76 -18.63 -11.38
N ASP A 911 -10.17 -19.72 -10.91
CA ASP A 911 -8.95 -20.31 -11.46
C ASP A 911 -9.24 -20.91 -12.86
N PHE A 912 -10.40 -21.54 -13.05
CA PHE A 912 -10.88 -21.99 -14.37
C PHE A 912 -11.04 -20.81 -15.32
N SER A 913 -11.75 -19.73 -14.93
CA SER A 913 -11.87 -18.54 -15.77
C SER A 913 -10.50 -17.89 -16.09
N SER A 914 -9.56 -17.89 -15.13
CA SER A 914 -8.21 -17.34 -15.34
C SER A 914 -7.37 -18.20 -16.28
N GLN A 915 -7.49 -19.53 -16.20
CA GLN A 915 -6.82 -20.47 -17.11
C GLN A 915 -7.43 -20.49 -18.51
N GLU A 916 -8.75 -20.27 -18.64
CA GLU A 916 -9.38 -20.06 -19.93
C GLU A 916 -8.96 -18.73 -20.57
N ILE A 917 -8.85 -17.64 -19.81
CA ILE A 917 -8.31 -16.37 -20.32
C ILE A 917 -6.87 -16.58 -20.82
N ALA A 918 -5.98 -17.13 -19.99
CA ALA A 918 -4.57 -17.34 -20.33
C ALA A 918 -4.32 -18.36 -21.46
N LYS A 919 -5.31 -19.23 -21.80
CA LYS A 919 -5.23 -20.13 -22.97
C LYS A 919 -5.75 -19.51 -24.27
N ASN A 920 -6.49 -18.41 -24.21
CA ASN A 920 -7.17 -17.79 -25.36
C ASN A 920 -6.52 -16.46 -25.79
N GLU A 921 -5.27 -16.17 -25.39
CA GLU A 921 -4.52 -14.99 -25.87
C GLU A 921 -4.08 -15.09 -27.35
N SER A 922 -4.39 -16.18 -28.04
CA SER A 922 -4.29 -16.30 -29.49
C SER A 922 -5.63 -16.73 -30.11
N LEU A 923 -6.04 -16.01 -31.18
CA LEU A 923 -7.30 -16.13 -31.92
C LEU A 923 -8.58 -15.77 -31.13
N VAL A 924 -9.03 -14.52 -31.30
CA VAL A 924 -10.33 -14.07 -30.76
C VAL A 924 -11.50 -14.64 -31.57
N THR A 925 -12.51 -15.18 -30.88
CA THR A 925 -13.71 -15.82 -31.45
C THR A 925 -14.96 -15.40 -30.69
N LEU A 926 -16.12 -15.32 -31.38
CA LEU A 926 -17.34 -14.70 -30.87
C LEU A 926 -18.22 -15.72 -30.14
N LYS A 927 -17.76 -16.15 -28.95
CA LYS A 927 -18.25 -17.38 -28.30
C LYS A 927 -19.76 -17.44 -28.04
N GLU A 928 -20.42 -16.36 -27.59
CA GLU A 928 -21.84 -16.38 -27.20
C GLU A 928 -22.60 -15.08 -27.53
N PHE A 929 -23.82 -15.23 -28.04
CA PHE A 929 -24.79 -14.16 -28.27
C PHE A 929 -26.22 -14.64 -27.96
N CYS A 930 -27.15 -13.74 -27.64
CA CYS A 930 -28.48 -14.09 -27.12
C CYS A 930 -29.58 -13.31 -27.82
N VAL A 931 -30.40 -13.99 -28.65
CA VAL A 931 -31.50 -13.44 -29.46
C VAL A 931 -32.82 -13.80 -28.80
N GLY A 932 -33.66 -12.81 -28.46
CA GLY A 932 -35.00 -13.07 -27.93
C GLY A 932 -35.03 -13.86 -26.61
N GLY A 933 -33.95 -13.78 -25.82
CA GLY A 933 -33.77 -14.56 -24.58
C GLY A 933 -33.18 -15.97 -24.77
N ILE A 934 -32.89 -16.38 -26.00
CA ILE A 934 -32.29 -17.68 -26.33
C ILE A 934 -30.79 -17.50 -26.64
N ILE A 935 -29.93 -18.26 -25.96
CA ILE A 935 -28.46 -18.18 -26.11
C ILE A 935 -27.98 -19.11 -27.23
N TYR A 936 -27.18 -18.55 -28.14
CA TYR A 936 -26.51 -19.21 -29.24
C TYR A 936 -25.00 -19.03 -29.11
N ALA A 937 -24.23 -20.01 -29.55
CA ALA A 937 -22.78 -19.97 -29.56
C ALA A 937 -22.24 -20.13 -30.99
N GLU A 938 -21.32 -19.25 -31.42
CA GLU A 938 -20.61 -19.41 -32.70
C GLU A 938 -19.29 -20.15 -32.45
N LYS A 939 -19.00 -21.15 -33.28
CA LYS A 939 -17.68 -21.76 -33.34
C LYS A 939 -17.37 -22.27 -34.74
N ASP A 940 -16.26 -21.79 -35.29
CA ASP A 940 -15.67 -22.21 -36.57
C ASP A 940 -16.66 -22.05 -37.76
N GLY A 941 -17.50 -21.01 -37.72
CA GLY A 941 -18.54 -20.72 -38.72
C GLY A 941 -19.86 -21.47 -38.51
N ILE A 942 -19.98 -22.26 -37.45
CA ILE A 942 -21.18 -23.06 -37.13
C ILE A 942 -21.81 -22.52 -35.86
N ILE A 943 -23.14 -22.31 -35.87
CA ILE A 943 -23.90 -21.90 -34.68
C ILE A 943 -24.45 -23.13 -33.95
N TYR A 944 -24.34 -23.08 -32.62
CA TYR A 944 -24.80 -24.10 -31.68
C TYR A 944 -25.87 -23.52 -30.76
N HIS A 945 -26.85 -24.36 -30.40
CA HIS A 945 -27.83 -24.12 -29.35
C HIS A 945 -27.90 -25.36 -28.45
N GLU A 946 -27.78 -25.22 -27.13
CA GLU A 946 -27.66 -26.36 -26.19
C GLU A 946 -26.62 -27.42 -26.62
N ASN A 947 -25.46 -26.99 -27.12
CA ASN A 947 -24.41 -27.85 -27.70
C ASN A 947 -24.83 -28.71 -28.92
N LYS A 948 -25.97 -28.44 -29.55
CA LYS A 948 -26.39 -29.05 -30.83
C LYS A 948 -26.16 -28.06 -31.98
N THR A 949 -25.72 -28.54 -33.13
CA THR A 949 -25.55 -27.70 -34.33
C THR A 949 -26.91 -27.29 -34.90
N VAL A 950 -27.08 -25.99 -35.15
CA VAL A 950 -28.28 -25.43 -35.77
C VAL A 950 -28.13 -25.53 -37.28
N ARG A 951 -28.98 -26.34 -37.95
CA ARG A 951 -28.93 -26.51 -39.42
C ARG A 951 -29.55 -25.33 -40.15
N ASP A 952 -30.73 -24.93 -39.70
CA ASP A 952 -31.50 -23.81 -40.20
C ASP A 952 -31.69 -22.83 -39.04
N LEU A 953 -31.16 -21.61 -39.19
CA LEU A 953 -31.24 -20.57 -38.17
C LEU A 953 -32.64 -19.93 -38.18
N PRO A 954 -33.23 -19.61 -37.00
CA PRO A 954 -34.47 -18.86 -36.95
C PRO A 954 -34.34 -17.50 -37.65
N GLN A 955 -35.41 -17.03 -38.28
CA GLN A 955 -35.37 -15.82 -39.10
C GLN A 955 -34.93 -14.57 -38.30
N SER A 956 -35.35 -14.46 -37.04
CA SER A 956 -34.89 -13.40 -36.11
C SER A 956 -33.38 -13.41 -35.83
N VAL A 957 -32.72 -14.57 -35.94
CA VAL A 957 -31.26 -14.67 -35.82
C VAL A 957 -30.59 -14.21 -37.12
N TYR A 958 -31.19 -14.47 -38.29
CA TYR A 958 -30.73 -13.90 -39.55
C TYR A 958 -30.87 -12.38 -39.59
N GLU A 959 -32.05 -11.86 -39.24
CA GLU A 959 -32.35 -10.42 -39.22
C GLU A 959 -31.37 -9.68 -38.29
N PHE A 960 -31.06 -10.23 -37.12
CA PHE A 960 -30.03 -9.68 -36.22
C PHE A 960 -28.61 -9.66 -36.84
N LEU A 961 -28.17 -10.73 -37.49
CA LEU A 961 -26.83 -10.79 -38.09
C LEU A 961 -26.72 -9.86 -39.31
N VAL A 962 -27.80 -9.71 -40.09
CA VAL A 962 -27.89 -8.71 -41.17
C VAL A 962 -27.89 -7.29 -40.61
N ALA A 963 -28.60 -7.05 -39.49
CA ALA A 963 -28.62 -5.76 -38.80
C ALA A 963 -27.23 -5.32 -38.30
N ILE A 964 -26.44 -6.24 -37.75
CA ILE A 964 -25.02 -6.01 -37.43
C ILE A 964 -24.26 -5.60 -38.70
N SER A 965 -24.36 -6.40 -39.76
CA SER A 965 -23.64 -6.17 -41.01
C SER A 965 -23.96 -4.81 -41.64
N LEU A 966 -25.24 -4.41 -41.67
CA LEU A 966 -25.68 -3.09 -42.14
C LEU A 966 -25.05 -1.95 -41.32
N CYS A 967 -25.23 -1.96 -39.99
CA CYS A 967 -24.85 -0.83 -39.14
C CYS A 967 -23.32 -0.57 -39.09
N HIS A 968 -22.47 -1.60 -39.18
CA HIS A 968 -21.01 -1.38 -39.19
C HIS A 968 -20.49 -0.95 -40.56
N ASN A 969 -21.02 -1.49 -41.66
CA ASN A 969 -20.52 -1.16 -43.01
C ASN A 969 -20.91 0.25 -43.45
N VAL A 970 -22.13 0.71 -43.17
CA VAL A 970 -22.55 2.08 -43.53
C VAL A 970 -21.77 3.13 -42.75
N LYS A 971 -21.45 2.89 -41.46
CA LYS A 971 -20.57 3.75 -40.65
C LYS A 971 -19.18 3.92 -41.29
N ALA A 972 -18.63 2.88 -41.90
CA ALA A 972 -17.34 2.95 -42.60
C ALA A 972 -17.43 3.79 -43.89
N ILE A 973 -18.48 3.59 -44.68
CA ILE A 973 -18.71 4.32 -45.94
C ILE A 973 -18.93 5.82 -45.68
N ASP A 974 -19.84 6.16 -44.76
CA ASP A 974 -20.14 7.56 -44.45
C ASP A 974 -18.89 8.28 -43.88
N SER A 975 -18.05 7.59 -43.09
CA SER A 975 -16.78 8.14 -42.61
C SER A 975 -15.72 8.36 -43.71
N ILE A 976 -15.79 7.62 -44.82
CA ILE A 976 -14.90 7.82 -45.98
C ILE A 976 -15.43 8.98 -46.84
N MET A 977 -16.75 9.10 -47.02
CA MET A 977 -17.35 10.26 -47.69
C MET A 977 -17.07 11.56 -46.93
N ASP A 978 -17.17 11.56 -45.60
CA ASP A 978 -16.92 12.74 -44.77
C ASP A 978 -15.44 13.17 -44.79
N GLN A 979 -14.50 12.24 -44.92
CA GLN A 979 -13.08 12.56 -45.16
C GLN A 979 -12.86 13.14 -46.57
N ASN A 980 -13.48 12.58 -47.61
CA ASN A 980 -13.35 13.08 -48.97
C ASN A 980 -13.97 14.48 -49.15
N ASN A 981 -15.14 14.74 -48.55
CA ASN A 981 -15.78 16.06 -48.57
C ASN A 981 -14.92 17.14 -47.89
N ARG A 982 -14.18 16.79 -46.83
CA ARG A 982 -13.23 17.71 -46.17
C ARG A 982 -11.98 18.02 -47.01
N ASN A 983 -11.66 17.19 -48.00
CA ASN A 983 -10.47 17.35 -48.85
C ASN A 983 -10.71 18.23 -50.11
N GLY A 984 -11.95 18.61 -50.40
CA GLY A 984 -12.27 19.85 -51.13
C GLY A 984 -11.74 20.02 -52.56
N SER A 985 -12.11 19.13 -53.50
CA SER A 985 -11.87 19.36 -54.94
C SER A 985 -13.16 19.46 -55.75
N THR A 986 -13.67 20.69 -55.92
CA THR A 986 -14.77 21.00 -56.85
C THR A 986 -14.24 21.22 -58.27
N ASN A 987 -14.65 20.39 -59.23
CA ASN A 987 -15.18 20.81 -60.55
C ASN A 987 -15.59 19.62 -61.44
N ASP A 988 -16.46 19.93 -62.40
CA ASP A 988 -16.75 19.21 -63.65
C ASP A 988 -17.27 17.75 -63.60
N GLY A 989 -18.59 17.62 -63.75
CA GLY A 989 -19.09 16.93 -64.94
C GLY A 989 -19.44 15.44 -64.86
N PHE A 990 -19.55 14.84 -63.67
CA PHE A 990 -19.97 13.43 -63.54
C PHE A 990 -21.36 13.26 -62.91
N THR A 991 -22.40 13.39 -63.75
CA THR A 991 -23.70 12.75 -63.50
C THR A 991 -23.63 11.26 -63.81
N ASN A 992 -24.20 10.42 -62.95
CA ASN A 992 -24.49 9.00 -63.19
C ASN A 992 -23.28 8.11 -63.60
N VAL A 993 -22.39 7.85 -62.65
CA VAL A 993 -21.61 6.60 -62.61
C VAL A 993 -21.85 5.94 -61.27
N GLY A 994 -22.49 4.77 -61.27
CA GLY A 994 -22.74 4.00 -60.04
C GLY A 994 -21.44 3.43 -59.49
N TYR A 995 -21.17 3.66 -58.20
CA TYR A 995 -20.03 3.07 -57.50
C TYR A 995 -20.27 1.58 -57.21
N ASP A 996 -20.00 0.72 -58.19
CA ASP A 996 -19.90 -0.73 -57.97
C ASP A 996 -18.56 -1.06 -57.26
N MET A 997 -18.41 -0.58 -56.02
CA MET A 997 -17.30 -0.93 -55.14
C MET A 997 -17.48 -2.35 -54.61
N THR A 998 -16.99 -3.33 -55.36
CA THR A 998 -16.76 -4.69 -54.83
C THR A 998 -15.64 -4.63 -53.79
N ILE A 999 -15.99 -4.58 -52.51
CA ILE A 999 -15.05 -4.52 -51.37
C ILE A 999 -14.41 -5.90 -51.14
N GLY A 1000 -13.52 -6.31 -52.06
CA GLY A 1000 -12.81 -7.57 -52.02
C GLY A 1000 -11.52 -7.52 -51.19
N ASP A 1001 -10.62 -6.59 -51.55
CA ASP A 1001 -9.20 -6.63 -51.15
C ASP A 1001 -8.69 -5.37 -50.40
N THR A 1002 -9.56 -4.45 -49.99
CA THR A 1002 -9.19 -3.28 -49.16
C THR A 1002 -9.31 -3.59 -47.68
N GLU A 1003 -8.26 -3.28 -46.90
CA GLU A 1003 -8.25 -3.54 -45.44
C GLU A 1003 -9.38 -2.81 -44.70
N TYR A 1004 -10.12 -3.53 -43.86
CA TYR A 1004 -11.21 -2.95 -43.07
C TYR A 1004 -10.67 -1.99 -41.98
N HIS A 1005 -10.88 -0.69 -42.18
CA HIS A 1005 -10.70 0.38 -41.20
C HIS A 1005 -11.77 0.38 -40.08
N ALA A 1006 -12.10 -0.79 -39.55
CA ALA A 1006 -12.90 -0.90 -38.33
C ALA A 1006 -12.11 -0.35 -37.12
N SER A 1007 -12.80 0.46 -36.30
CA SER A 1007 -12.16 1.38 -35.36
C SER A 1007 -11.75 0.76 -34.02
N SER A 1008 -12.40 -0.34 -33.64
CA SER A 1008 -12.03 -1.17 -32.49
C SER A 1008 -11.75 -2.62 -32.92
N LEU A 1009 -11.11 -3.39 -32.02
CA LEU A 1009 -10.89 -4.81 -32.22
C LEU A 1009 -12.23 -5.58 -32.32
N ASP A 1010 -13.23 -5.19 -31.54
CA ASP A 1010 -14.57 -5.80 -31.52
C ASP A 1010 -15.31 -5.66 -32.86
N GLU A 1011 -15.20 -4.49 -33.50
CA GLU A 1011 -15.81 -4.25 -34.81
C GLU A 1011 -15.21 -5.16 -35.90
N LYS A 1012 -13.91 -5.51 -35.80
CA LYS A 1012 -13.26 -6.49 -36.70
C LYS A 1012 -13.77 -7.92 -36.48
N ILE A 1013 -13.96 -8.32 -35.23
CA ILE A 1013 -14.42 -9.68 -34.85
C ILE A 1013 -15.86 -9.92 -35.32
N LEU A 1014 -16.75 -8.95 -35.14
CA LEU A 1014 -18.15 -9.03 -35.57
C LEU A 1014 -18.31 -9.19 -37.09
N VAL A 1015 -17.56 -8.41 -37.87
CA VAL A 1015 -17.60 -8.48 -39.35
C VAL A 1015 -17.05 -9.82 -39.87
N GLU A 1016 -15.92 -10.28 -39.33
CA GLU A 1016 -15.32 -11.57 -39.71
C GLU A 1016 -16.22 -12.77 -39.34
N ALA A 1017 -16.94 -12.71 -38.22
CA ALA A 1017 -17.95 -13.71 -37.87
C ALA A 1017 -19.12 -13.73 -38.88
N CYS A 1018 -19.66 -12.56 -39.26
CA CYS A 1018 -20.72 -12.47 -40.29
C CYS A 1018 -20.27 -13.04 -41.64
N LYS A 1019 -19.02 -12.74 -42.05
CA LYS A 1019 -18.40 -13.25 -43.28
C LYS A 1019 -18.33 -14.79 -43.29
N ARG A 1020 -17.95 -15.41 -42.16
CA ARG A 1020 -17.92 -16.88 -42.00
C ARG A 1020 -19.30 -17.52 -42.06
N MET A 1021 -20.33 -16.82 -41.59
CA MET A 1021 -21.72 -17.25 -41.67
C MET A 1021 -22.36 -17.04 -43.05
N GLY A 1022 -21.60 -16.58 -44.05
CA GLY A 1022 -22.08 -16.37 -45.42
C GLY A 1022 -22.94 -15.12 -45.59
N ILE A 1023 -22.80 -14.14 -44.69
CA ILE A 1023 -23.44 -12.81 -44.78
C ILE A 1023 -22.34 -11.82 -45.16
N VAL A 1024 -22.33 -11.40 -46.43
CA VAL A 1024 -21.26 -10.57 -47.01
C VAL A 1024 -21.85 -9.30 -47.61
N PHE A 1025 -21.44 -8.14 -47.10
CA PHE A 1025 -21.74 -6.85 -47.69
C PHE A 1025 -21.01 -6.72 -49.04
N LEU A 1026 -21.75 -6.48 -50.12
CA LEU A 1026 -21.21 -6.45 -51.49
C LEU A 1026 -20.87 -5.02 -51.96
N GLY A 1027 -21.54 -4.01 -51.42
CA GLY A 1027 -21.35 -2.60 -51.78
C GLY A 1027 -22.59 -1.73 -51.53
N GLN A 1028 -22.44 -0.42 -51.73
CA GLN A 1028 -23.53 0.55 -51.75
C GLN A 1028 -23.61 1.21 -53.12
N GLN A 1029 -24.82 1.29 -53.69
CA GLN A 1029 -25.11 1.97 -54.94
C GLN A 1029 -26.28 2.94 -54.69
N GLU A 1030 -26.00 4.24 -54.75
CA GLU A 1030 -26.91 5.30 -54.28
C GLU A 1030 -27.42 5.01 -52.85
N ASP A 1031 -28.71 5.10 -52.58
CA ASP A 1031 -29.31 4.74 -51.28
C ASP A 1031 -29.48 3.23 -51.08
N THR A 1032 -29.14 2.39 -52.07
CA THR A 1032 -29.33 0.92 -51.98
C THR A 1032 -28.06 0.16 -51.58
N LEU A 1033 -28.18 -0.61 -50.50
CA LEU A 1033 -27.14 -1.46 -49.93
C LEU A 1033 -27.33 -2.90 -50.42
N ARG A 1034 -26.26 -3.50 -50.93
CA ARG A 1034 -26.26 -4.84 -51.53
C ARG A 1034 -25.62 -5.83 -50.55
N ILE A 1035 -26.34 -6.86 -50.14
CA ILE A 1035 -25.82 -7.91 -49.23
C ILE A 1035 -26.05 -9.28 -49.86
N SER A 1036 -25.00 -10.11 -49.90
CA SER A 1036 -25.10 -11.54 -50.17
C SER A 1036 -25.49 -12.28 -48.90
N LEU A 1037 -26.62 -12.99 -48.94
CA LEU A 1037 -27.07 -13.91 -47.89
C LEU A 1037 -26.99 -15.33 -48.46
N LYS A 1038 -26.03 -16.13 -47.98
CA LYS A 1038 -25.76 -17.51 -48.47
C LYS A 1038 -25.55 -17.63 -50.00
N GLY A 1039 -25.30 -16.53 -50.71
CA GLY A 1039 -25.11 -16.49 -52.16
C GLY A 1039 -26.22 -15.76 -52.95
N GLU A 1040 -27.38 -15.50 -52.34
CA GLU A 1040 -28.43 -14.68 -52.95
C GLU A 1040 -28.22 -13.19 -52.61
N THR A 1041 -28.36 -12.30 -53.60
CA THR A 1041 -28.15 -10.86 -53.39
C THR A 1041 -29.45 -10.16 -53.03
N VAL A 1042 -29.51 -9.61 -51.83
CA VAL A 1042 -30.62 -8.85 -51.28
C VAL A 1042 -30.28 -7.37 -51.26
N TYR A 1043 -31.28 -6.52 -51.53
CA TYR A 1043 -31.16 -5.07 -51.65
C TYR A 1043 -31.96 -4.39 -50.53
N TYR A 1044 -31.30 -3.57 -49.72
CA TYR A 1044 -31.93 -2.77 -48.65
C TYR A 1044 -31.79 -1.29 -48.97
N LYS A 1045 -32.85 -0.49 -48.87
CA LYS A 1045 -32.75 0.96 -49.14
C LYS A 1045 -32.54 1.74 -47.84
N LYS A 1046 -31.39 2.38 -47.68
CA LYS A 1046 -31.10 3.35 -46.60
C LYS A 1046 -32.07 4.53 -46.75
N LEU A 1047 -32.94 4.74 -45.76
CA LEU A 1047 -33.77 5.96 -45.69
C LEU A 1047 -33.04 7.06 -44.93
N HIS A 1048 -32.44 6.72 -43.79
CA HIS A 1048 -31.81 7.71 -42.91
C HIS A 1048 -30.84 7.05 -41.91
N MET A 1049 -29.88 7.83 -41.40
CA MET A 1049 -29.02 7.46 -40.27
C MET A 1049 -28.99 8.63 -39.28
N MET A 1050 -29.11 8.33 -37.99
CA MET A 1050 -29.02 9.28 -36.90
C MET A 1050 -27.86 8.91 -35.98
N SER A 1051 -26.92 9.82 -35.78
CA SER A 1051 -25.92 9.74 -34.71
C SER A 1051 -26.42 10.59 -33.53
N HIS A 1052 -26.46 10.02 -32.33
CA HIS A 1052 -26.79 10.80 -31.13
C HIS A 1052 -25.61 11.71 -30.72
N GLY A 1053 -25.93 12.92 -30.27
CA GLY A 1053 -24.93 13.94 -29.94
C GLY A 1053 -24.06 13.60 -28.73
N SER A 1054 -22.81 14.11 -28.74
CA SER A 1054 -21.73 13.91 -27.76
C SER A 1054 -21.22 12.46 -27.58
N ASP A 1055 -22.09 11.46 -27.50
CA ASP A 1055 -21.72 10.07 -27.26
C ASP A 1055 -21.76 9.25 -28.56
N ARG A 1056 -20.61 9.16 -29.25
CA ARG A 1056 -20.44 8.51 -30.57
C ARG A 1056 -20.71 6.99 -30.61
N ASN A 1057 -21.23 6.42 -29.52
CA ASN A 1057 -21.49 5.00 -29.33
C ASN A 1057 -22.96 4.60 -29.51
N CYS A 1058 -23.89 5.56 -29.61
CA CYS A 1058 -25.31 5.30 -29.87
C CYS A 1058 -25.73 5.82 -31.26
N MET A 1059 -26.34 4.95 -32.06
CA MET A 1059 -26.67 5.21 -33.47
C MET A 1059 -27.95 4.44 -33.86
N SER A 1060 -28.82 5.09 -34.61
CA SER A 1060 -30.03 4.48 -35.20
C SER A 1060 -30.00 4.62 -36.72
N CYS A 1061 -30.33 3.54 -37.42
CA CYS A 1061 -30.42 3.47 -38.89
C CYS A 1061 -31.84 3.02 -39.29
N ILE A 1062 -32.35 3.55 -40.40
CA ILE A 1062 -33.66 3.20 -40.95
C ILE A 1062 -33.50 2.68 -42.38
N PHE A 1063 -34.03 1.49 -42.64
CA PHE A 1063 -33.95 0.82 -43.93
C PHE A 1063 -35.35 0.42 -44.42
N VAL A 1064 -35.58 0.46 -45.74
CA VAL A 1064 -36.66 -0.31 -46.37
C VAL A 1064 -36.13 -1.68 -46.75
N CYS A 1065 -36.88 -2.71 -46.36
CA CYS A 1065 -36.62 -4.11 -46.68
C CYS A 1065 -37.22 -4.47 -48.07
N PRO A 1066 -36.85 -5.63 -48.66
CA PRO A 1066 -37.32 -6.04 -49.99
C PRO A 1066 -38.83 -6.28 -50.11
N ASP A 1067 -39.57 -6.25 -49.00
CA ASP A 1067 -41.01 -6.45 -48.87
C ASP A 1067 -41.77 -5.15 -48.54
N ASP A 1068 -41.13 -4.00 -48.79
CA ASP A 1068 -41.60 -2.63 -48.47
C ASP A 1068 -41.87 -2.35 -46.97
N THR A 1069 -41.42 -3.23 -46.07
CA THR A 1069 -41.43 -2.94 -44.61
C THR A 1069 -40.28 -2.00 -44.23
N ILE A 1070 -40.47 -1.18 -43.18
CA ILE A 1070 -39.49 -0.20 -42.74
C ILE A 1070 -38.88 -0.65 -41.40
N THR A 1071 -37.67 -1.21 -41.44
CA THR A 1071 -36.95 -1.70 -40.27
C THR A 1071 -36.07 -0.58 -39.67
N VAL A 1072 -36.26 -0.31 -38.38
CA VAL A 1072 -35.41 0.55 -37.55
C VAL A 1072 -34.41 -0.32 -36.78
N ILE A 1073 -33.14 0.05 -36.81
CA ILE A 1073 -32.05 -0.68 -36.14
C ILE A 1073 -31.27 0.29 -35.25
N THR A 1074 -31.16 -0.01 -33.96
CA THR A 1074 -30.49 0.85 -32.97
C THR A 1074 -29.38 0.10 -32.23
N ARG A 1075 -28.20 0.70 -32.14
CA ARG A 1075 -27.01 0.23 -31.39
C ARG A 1075 -26.82 1.08 -30.12
N GLY A 1076 -26.56 0.44 -28.98
CA GLY A 1076 -26.26 1.13 -27.71
C GLY A 1076 -25.42 0.32 -26.72
N THR A 1077 -24.98 0.95 -25.63
CA THR A 1077 -24.07 0.34 -24.62
C THR A 1077 -24.45 0.57 -23.14
N GLU A 1078 -25.61 1.19 -22.86
CA GLU A 1078 -26.12 1.38 -21.50
C GLU A 1078 -27.32 0.46 -21.18
N PRO A 1079 -27.39 -0.12 -19.96
CA PRO A 1079 -28.60 -0.80 -19.47
C PRO A 1079 -29.80 0.12 -19.20
N SER A 1080 -29.59 1.44 -19.09
CA SER A 1080 -30.62 2.44 -18.75
C SER A 1080 -31.76 2.54 -19.78
N LEU A 1081 -31.45 2.23 -21.05
CA LEU A 1081 -32.40 2.12 -22.15
C LEU A 1081 -33.16 0.78 -22.15
N LEU A 1082 -32.55 -0.28 -21.60
CA LEU A 1082 -33.06 -1.65 -21.65
C LEU A 1082 -34.39 -1.78 -20.89
N ASP A 1083 -34.44 -1.28 -19.66
CA ASP A 1083 -35.64 -1.27 -18.81
C ASP A 1083 -36.82 -0.50 -19.44
N LYS A 1084 -36.55 0.42 -20.38
CA LYS A 1084 -37.59 1.22 -21.05
C LYS A 1084 -38.10 0.53 -22.32
N CYS A 1085 -37.25 -0.15 -23.08
CA CYS A 1085 -37.66 -0.90 -24.27
C CYS A 1085 -38.44 -2.17 -23.90
N VAL A 1086 -37.99 -2.93 -22.89
CA VAL A 1086 -38.60 -4.20 -22.46
C VAL A 1086 -40.04 -4.02 -21.95
N ASN A 1087 -40.39 -2.84 -21.42
CA ASN A 1087 -41.75 -2.53 -20.93
C ASN A 1087 -42.73 -2.08 -22.04
N SER A 1088 -42.35 -2.13 -23.33
CA SER A 1088 -43.25 -1.84 -24.44
C SER A 1088 -43.87 -3.14 -25.01
N ASN A 1089 -45.20 -3.29 -24.86
CA ASN A 1089 -45.94 -4.52 -25.20
C ASN A 1089 -46.11 -4.78 -26.73
N SER A 1090 -45.21 -4.29 -27.59
CA SER A 1090 -45.25 -4.55 -29.03
C SER A 1090 -44.52 -5.85 -29.37
N SER A 1091 -45.24 -6.82 -29.96
CA SER A 1091 -44.78 -8.19 -30.25
C SER A 1091 -43.73 -8.34 -31.37
N ALA A 1092 -43.03 -7.26 -31.73
CA ALA A 1092 -42.07 -7.19 -32.85
C ALA A 1092 -40.68 -6.66 -32.45
N ALA A 1093 -40.45 -6.34 -31.16
CA ALA A 1093 -39.16 -5.84 -30.71
C ALA A 1093 -38.18 -6.98 -30.41
N SER A 1094 -37.28 -7.32 -31.34
CA SER A 1094 -36.20 -8.27 -31.05
C SER A 1094 -35.04 -7.55 -30.33
N LEU A 1095 -34.81 -7.94 -29.08
CA LEU A 1095 -33.70 -7.47 -28.24
C LEU A 1095 -32.61 -8.55 -28.22
N THR A 1096 -31.40 -8.16 -28.59
CA THR A 1096 -30.28 -9.10 -28.76
C THR A 1096 -28.97 -8.58 -28.17
N TYR A 1097 -28.23 -9.48 -27.54
CA TYR A 1097 -26.96 -9.24 -26.83
C TYR A 1097 -25.80 -10.00 -27.47
N SER A 1098 -24.59 -9.43 -27.49
CA SER A 1098 -23.34 -10.13 -27.83
C SER A 1098 -22.32 -10.01 -26.70
N TYR A 1099 -21.69 -11.12 -26.30
CA TYR A 1099 -20.68 -11.13 -25.23
C TYR A 1099 -19.25 -11.36 -25.75
N SER A 1100 -18.31 -10.55 -25.26
CA SER A 1100 -16.86 -10.72 -25.45
C SER A 1100 -16.22 -11.10 -24.12
N THR A 1101 -15.38 -12.14 -24.09
CA THR A 1101 -14.90 -12.76 -22.83
C THR A 1101 -13.94 -11.89 -22.02
N ASN A 1102 -13.48 -10.76 -22.56
CA ASN A 1102 -12.45 -9.92 -21.93
C ASN A 1102 -13.02 -8.76 -21.08
N GLY A 1103 -14.29 -8.85 -20.66
CA GLY A 1103 -14.90 -7.90 -19.72
C GLY A 1103 -15.35 -6.56 -20.33
N LEU A 1104 -15.50 -6.51 -21.65
CA LEU A 1104 -16.03 -5.36 -22.38
C LEU A 1104 -17.56 -5.23 -22.16
N ARG A 1105 -18.10 -4.01 -22.31
CA ARG A 1105 -19.54 -3.76 -22.13
C ARG A 1105 -20.35 -4.55 -23.17
N PRO A 1106 -21.51 -5.14 -22.81
CA PRO A 1106 -22.39 -5.76 -23.79
C PRO A 1106 -22.90 -4.69 -24.77
N VAL A 1107 -22.75 -4.94 -26.07
CA VAL A 1107 -23.40 -4.12 -27.10
C VAL A 1107 -24.80 -4.66 -27.30
N ILE A 1108 -25.79 -3.77 -27.22
CA ILE A 1108 -27.21 -4.08 -27.36
C ILE A 1108 -27.64 -3.61 -28.76
N TYR A 1109 -28.34 -4.47 -29.47
CA TYR A 1109 -29.05 -4.11 -30.70
C TYR A 1109 -30.55 -4.33 -30.50
N GLY A 1110 -31.34 -3.34 -30.91
CA GLY A 1110 -32.79 -3.43 -31.00
C GLY A 1110 -33.22 -3.28 -32.46
N THR A 1111 -34.17 -4.13 -32.88
CA THR A 1111 -34.86 -4.01 -34.18
C THR A 1111 -36.34 -3.77 -33.94
N LYS A 1112 -36.96 -2.95 -34.79
CA LYS A 1112 -38.43 -2.79 -34.85
C LYS A 1112 -38.84 -2.47 -36.28
N ASP A 1113 -39.77 -3.26 -36.80
CA ASP A 1113 -40.41 -3.01 -38.09
C ASP A 1113 -41.63 -2.09 -37.94
N LEU A 1114 -41.86 -1.29 -38.96
CA LEU A 1114 -42.98 -0.37 -39.08
C LEU A 1114 -43.65 -0.57 -40.45
N SER A 1115 -44.98 -0.52 -40.48
CA SER A 1115 -45.71 -0.45 -41.75
C SER A 1115 -45.54 0.93 -42.39
N GLN A 1116 -45.69 0.99 -43.72
CA GLN A 1116 -45.57 2.25 -44.46
C GLN A 1116 -46.64 3.29 -44.02
N GLU A 1117 -47.86 2.85 -43.67
CA GLU A 1117 -48.90 3.75 -43.12
C GLU A 1117 -48.52 4.30 -41.74
N GLU A 1118 -47.93 3.49 -40.85
CA GLU A 1118 -47.47 3.98 -39.53
C GLU A 1118 -46.34 5.00 -39.69
N TYR A 1119 -45.35 4.71 -40.54
CA TYR A 1119 -44.25 5.64 -40.83
C TYR A 1119 -44.75 6.94 -41.45
N GLU A 1120 -45.62 6.89 -42.47
CA GLU A 1120 -46.20 8.09 -43.07
C GLU A 1120 -47.07 8.88 -42.09
N THR A 1121 -47.82 8.21 -41.22
CA THR A 1121 -48.67 8.87 -40.20
C THR A 1121 -47.80 9.61 -39.18
N ILE A 1122 -46.75 8.95 -38.68
CA ILE A 1122 -45.76 9.54 -37.78
C ILE A 1122 -45.08 10.75 -38.44
N PHE A 1123 -44.62 10.60 -39.69
CA PHE A 1123 -43.94 11.66 -40.43
C PHE A 1123 -44.86 12.86 -40.69
N LYS A 1124 -46.15 12.62 -40.98
CA LYS A 1124 -47.17 13.67 -41.13
C LYS A 1124 -47.48 14.38 -39.81
N GLU A 1125 -47.58 13.65 -38.68
CA GLU A 1125 -47.78 14.28 -37.37
C GLU A 1125 -46.59 15.15 -36.95
N VAL A 1126 -45.35 14.67 -37.15
CA VAL A 1126 -44.13 15.45 -36.86
C VAL A 1126 -44.07 16.72 -37.73
N LYS A 1127 -44.29 16.58 -39.04
CA LYS A 1127 -44.24 17.73 -39.97
C LYS A 1127 -45.35 18.77 -39.70
N ALA A 1128 -46.56 18.33 -39.35
CA ALA A 1128 -47.66 19.24 -39.03
C ALA A 1128 -47.39 20.12 -37.79
N VAL A 1129 -46.48 19.70 -36.91
CA VAL A 1129 -46.09 20.47 -35.71
C VAL A 1129 -44.86 21.34 -35.93
N SER A 1130 -43.89 20.95 -36.78
CA SER A 1130 -42.82 21.88 -37.17
C SER A 1130 -43.33 23.11 -37.93
N GLU A 1131 -44.56 23.06 -38.46
CA GLU A 1131 -45.23 24.18 -39.13
C GLU A 1131 -46.10 25.07 -38.18
N ASN A 1132 -46.29 24.73 -36.89
CA ASN A 1132 -47.06 25.52 -35.92
C ASN A 1132 -46.49 25.44 -34.48
N LEU A 1133 -45.69 26.41 -34.09
CA LEU A 1133 -44.80 26.33 -32.91
C LEU A 1133 -45.22 27.10 -31.64
N GLU A 1134 -46.32 27.86 -31.67
CA GLU A 1134 -46.68 28.81 -30.60
C GLU A 1134 -47.49 28.20 -29.41
N ASP A 1135 -47.63 26.87 -29.32
CA ASP A 1135 -48.52 26.22 -28.33
C ASP A 1135 -47.79 25.10 -27.56
N ASP A 1136 -47.13 25.49 -26.46
CA ASP A 1136 -46.39 24.60 -25.55
C ASP A 1136 -47.21 23.41 -25.04
N GLU A 1137 -48.52 23.57 -24.83
CA GLU A 1137 -49.33 22.47 -24.29
C GLU A 1137 -49.61 21.40 -25.35
N LYS A 1138 -49.78 21.81 -26.62
CA LYS A 1138 -49.76 20.87 -27.75
C LYS A 1138 -48.37 20.28 -27.97
N LEU A 1139 -47.32 21.10 -27.93
CA LEU A 1139 -45.94 20.64 -28.14
C LEU A 1139 -45.56 19.57 -27.12
N ARG A 1140 -45.90 19.80 -25.84
CA ARG A 1140 -45.69 18.88 -24.72
C ARG A 1140 -46.54 17.61 -24.82
N LYS A 1141 -47.83 17.71 -25.16
CA LYS A 1141 -48.69 16.52 -25.36
C LYS A 1141 -48.25 15.69 -26.56
N LEU A 1142 -47.72 16.33 -27.61
CA LEU A 1142 -47.03 15.63 -28.69
C LEU A 1142 -45.75 14.99 -28.18
N TYR A 1143 -44.91 15.69 -27.40
CA TYR A 1143 -43.69 15.14 -26.79
C TYR A 1143 -43.98 13.88 -25.97
N GLU A 1144 -45.01 13.91 -25.12
CA GLU A 1144 -45.44 12.77 -24.29
C GLU A 1144 -45.98 11.59 -25.16
N LYS A 1145 -46.63 11.88 -26.29
CA LYS A 1145 -47.11 10.87 -27.28
C LYS A 1145 -46.00 10.32 -28.20
N LEU A 1146 -45.01 11.14 -28.54
CA LEU A 1146 -43.81 10.71 -29.26
C LEU A 1146 -42.91 9.91 -28.32
N GLU A 1147 -42.79 10.29 -27.04
CA GLU A 1147 -42.11 9.49 -26.02
C GLU A 1147 -42.77 8.12 -25.81
N SER A 1148 -44.09 7.97 -25.98
CA SER A 1148 -44.73 6.66 -25.88
C SER A 1148 -44.50 5.77 -27.12
N ASN A 1149 -44.40 6.36 -28.31
CA ASN A 1149 -44.44 5.61 -29.57
C ASN A 1149 -43.08 5.49 -30.29
N LEU A 1150 -42.19 6.47 -30.10
CA LEU A 1150 -40.99 6.71 -30.92
C LEU A 1150 -39.65 6.63 -30.17
N ARG A 1151 -39.61 6.26 -28.88
CA ARG A 1151 -38.38 6.17 -28.03
C ARG A 1151 -37.24 5.23 -28.51
N LEU A 1152 -37.29 4.74 -29.76
CA LEU A 1152 -36.22 4.00 -30.47
C LEU A 1152 -35.75 4.69 -31.77
N ILE A 1153 -36.54 5.58 -32.36
CA ILE A 1153 -36.10 6.48 -33.45
C ILE A 1153 -35.62 7.78 -32.79
N GLY A 1154 -34.44 8.25 -33.19
CA GLY A 1154 -33.79 9.38 -32.52
C GLY A 1154 -34.54 10.71 -32.69
N ILE A 1155 -34.48 11.54 -31.64
CA ILE A 1155 -34.97 12.93 -31.62
C ILE A 1155 -34.27 13.82 -32.69
N ALA A 1156 -33.16 13.35 -33.27
CA ALA A 1156 -32.39 14.03 -34.32
C ALA A 1156 -33.21 14.43 -35.56
N ALA A 1157 -34.30 13.72 -35.91
CA ALA A 1157 -35.18 14.11 -37.02
C ALA A 1157 -35.85 15.49 -36.84
N LEU A 1158 -35.88 16.01 -35.61
CA LEU A 1158 -36.28 17.39 -35.30
C LEU A 1158 -35.09 18.35 -35.37
N GLN A 1159 -33.86 17.91 -35.05
CA GLN A 1159 -32.70 18.79 -34.94
C GLN A 1159 -32.25 19.39 -36.29
N ASP A 1160 -32.53 18.74 -37.43
CA ASP A 1160 -32.33 19.34 -38.76
C ASP A 1160 -33.29 20.51 -39.07
N TYR A 1161 -34.33 20.71 -38.24
CA TYR A 1161 -35.34 21.77 -38.39
C TYR A 1161 -35.37 22.77 -37.21
N PHE A 1162 -34.66 22.50 -36.10
CA PHE A 1162 -34.71 23.30 -34.87
C PHE A 1162 -33.34 23.84 -34.47
N ASN A 1163 -33.29 25.13 -34.16
CA ASN A 1163 -32.05 25.82 -33.83
C ASN A 1163 -31.60 25.47 -32.40
N ALA A 1164 -30.28 25.38 -32.17
CA ALA A 1164 -29.74 24.74 -30.98
C ALA A 1164 -30.01 25.50 -29.66
N ASP A 1165 -30.19 26.82 -29.71
CA ASP A 1165 -30.36 27.66 -28.52
C ASP A 1165 -31.72 27.46 -27.82
N ASP A 1166 -32.80 27.21 -28.58
CA ASP A 1166 -34.15 27.07 -28.04
C ASP A 1166 -34.32 25.78 -27.19
N ILE A 1167 -33.55 24.73 -27.50
CA ILE A 1167 -33.57 23.44 -26.79
C ILE A 1167 -32.94 23.55 -25.39
N VAL A 1168 -32.10 24.56 -25.13
CA VAL A 1168 -31.40 24.76 -23.85
C VAL A 1168 -32.25 25.53 -22.83
N ALA A 1169 -33.39 26.08 -23.24
CA ALA A 1169 -34.24 26.94 -22.41
C ALA A 1169 -35.37 26.22 -21.63
N GLY A 1170 -35.53 24.90 -21.80
CA GLY A 1170 -36.62 24.09 -21.21
C GLY A 1170 -36.23 23.25 -19.99
#